data_AF-A0A161VR14-F1
#
_entry.id   AF-A0A161VR14-F1
#
_cell.length_a   1.000
_cell.length_b   1.000
_cell.length_c   1.000
_cell.angle_alpha   90.00
_cell.angle_beta   90.00
_cell.angle_gamma   90.00
#
_symmetry.space_group_name_H-M   'P 1'
#
loop_
_entity.id
_entity.type
_entity.pdbx_description
1 polymer ?
#
loop_
_entity_poly.entity_id
_entity_poly.type
_entity_poly.pdbx_seq_one_letter_code
_entity_poly.pdbx_strand_id
1 'polypeptide(L)'
;MAISGLTQRFRLWLQPRKGLAIAEACIIGLVAALSAVFLKVGAGWLGTWRVHTSQIVPALLVLPAIGLSFGFIAGSLVNRFAPEASGSGIPQVKANLANVPITLSWRVATVKLISAIITLGSGMALGRQGPTVHVGAGLAAVMSRWVPTSPDHRRQMIAAGAGAGLAAAFNAPITGVLFIVEELLQDLSGLTLGTAIIASFIGGVVSRLLGGGSLQLNLELLQYASNFTLPEIPFFVLLGILAGFLGALFNRGLIASIKIYQNLHLSLPLKMALAGCISGLLVAMLPESFRDYAGLREYMIISEANITFAAIAFLSQFTLTMIAFGSGAPGGLFAPSLILGSCLGHLVGVSASYFLAVDSPTTYALAGMGGFFSAVSKVPMTAIVIVFEMTTDFNLVLPLMIVSVAAYLVSDKVMPGSLYDKLLQLKGITITKAVSAEGILTKLTANDVMQHRVETLDADMTLEEAMQVFSRSHHRGFPVVENGKLIGIITQSDFVTKRDSDSYILSNSQSPKDVSLREIMIQSPITVKPKHHLSNVLYLLDRYQISRLPVVEGRKLVGIITRADIIRAQAEHLNYGNVTPESEPEPSYVVYQTRSPNIGRGRLLVPVANPETAAILLQMAAAIARDRHYEIECVQIILVSRHNSPSETSVRTAKSRRLLRQAEVLAKKWKIPLHTQIRVAHDPAEAILETIHERHINLILMGWKGETSTPGRIFGNVVDTIIRQATCDVMLVKLGNTDHSLLPIPHSPFLTDHSPRTTPKFNRWLVTMAGGPNVRVAIKLLPALATLGDNPYIRLTQVFKPSQLKPDMTVLEQAIRILMRRRKLSSNVVAIPVQADSVAEGVINLVKTEGYDVVVLGASREGLLQQAVQGNIPEAIASGVDCTVILVRGAISS
;
A
#
# COMPACT_ATOMS: atom_id res chain seq x y z
N MET A 1 33.14 -38.52 1.47
CA MET A 1 32.52 -37.53 2.40
C MET A 1 32.63 -36.06 1.94
N ALA A 2 33.37 -35.71 0.88
CA ALA A 2 33.56 -34.30 0.46
C ALA A 2 32.52 -33.77 -0.57
N ILE A 3 31.77 -34.65 -1.26
CA ILE A 3 30.87 -34.26 -2.36
C ILE A 3 29.43 -33.97 -1.87
N SER A 4 29.02 -34.54 -0.73
CA SER A 4 27.72 -34.27 -0.11
C SER A 4 27.65 -32.90 0.57
N GLY A 5 28.77 -32.36 1.06
CA GLY A 5 28.84 -31.02 1.66
C GLY A 5 28.70 -29.89 0.65
N LEU A 6 29.21 -30.08 -0.57
CA LEU A 6 29.08 -29.11 -1.66
C LEU A 6 27.65 -29.04 -2.20
N THR A 7 27.00 -30.20 -2.37
CA THR A 7 25.61 -30.29 -2.82
C THR A 7 24.60 -29.80 -1.78
N GLN A 8 24.91 -29.95 -0.48
CA GLN A 8 24.09 -29.42 0.61
C GLN A 8 24.24 -27.89 0.76
N ARG A 9 25.45 -27.33 0.55
CA ARG A 9 25.66 -25.87 0.44
C ARG A 9 24.99 -25.28 -0.81
N PHE A 10 25.01 -25.99 -1.93
CA PHE A 10 24.28 -25.59 -3.15
C PHE A 10 22.76 -25.63 -2.95
N ARG A 11 22.23 -26.65 -2.25
CA ARG A 11 20.80 -26.74 -1.88
C ARG A 11 20.36 -25.67 -0.88
N LEU A 12 21.24 -25.25 0.04
CA LEU A 12 20.99 -24.14 0.97
C LEU A 12 21.00 -22.78 0.25
N TRP A 13 21.85 -22.60 -0.76
CA TRP A 13 21.83 -21.43 -1.64
C TRP A 13 20.52 -21.36 -2.46
N LEU A 14 19.98 -22.52 -2.84
CA LEU A 14 18.69 -22.72 -3.52
C LEU A 14 17.46 -22.69 -2.58
N GLN A 15 17.58 -22.22 -1.33
CA GLN A 15 16.37 -21.86 -0.57
C GLN A 15 15.56 -20.82 -1.37
N PRO A 16 14.27 -21.07 -1.64
CA PRO A 16 13.55 -20.52 -2.80
C PRO A 16 13.31 -18.99 -2.80
N ARG A 17 13.87 -18.24 -1.86
CA ARG A 17 13.74 -16.77 -1.79
C ARG A 17 15.05 -15.98 -1.90
N LYS A 18 16.19 -16.51 -1.43
CA LYS A 18 17.45 -15.73 -1.40
C LYS A 18 18.33 -15.96 -2.63
N GLY A 19 18.56 -17.21 -3.06
CA GLY A 19 19.38 -17.50 -4.24
C GLY A 19 18.79 -16.92 -5.53
N LEU A 20 17.47 -16.95 -5.66
CA LEU A 20 16.77 -16.37 -6.80
C LEU A 20 16.93 -14.85 -6.87
N ALA A 21 16.81 -14.16 -5.74
CA ALA A 21 17.00 -12.71 -5.64
C ALA A 21 18.44 -12.29 -6.01
N ILE A 22 19.42 -13.10 -5.61
CA ILE A 22 20.83 -12.88 -5.97
C ILE A 22 21.03 -13.04 -7.48
N ALA A 23 20.54 -14.13 -8.06
CA ALA A 23 20.64 -14.37 -9.50
C ALA A 23 19.95 -13.26 -10.31
N GLU A 24 18.75 -12.84 -9.88
CA GLU A 24 18.01 -11.72 -10.46
C GLU A 24 18.82 -10.42 -10.40
N ALA A 25 19.38 -10.08 -9.23
CA ALA A 25 20.24 -8.91 -9.04
C ALA A 25 21.47 -8.94 -9.95
N CYS A 26 22.07 -10.12 -10.17
CA CYS A 26 23.20 -10.28 -11.09
C CYS A 26 22.83 -9.95 -12.54
N ILE A 27 21.71 -10.47 -13.03
CA ILE A 27 21.26 -10.21 -14.40
C ILE A 27 20.85 -8.74 -14.55
N ILE A 28 20.18 -8.16 -13.55
CA ILE A 28 19.82 -6.74 -13.53
C ILE A 28 21.08 -5.87 -13.63
N GLY A 29 22.11 -6.18 -12.83
CA GLY A 29 23.39 -5.47 -12.87
C GLY A 29 24.05 -5.51 -14.24
N LEU A 30 24.10 -6.70 -14.86
CA LEU A 30 24.66 -6.90 -16.20
C LEU A 30 23.91 -6.09 -17.28
N VAL A 31 22.59 -6.18 -17.29
CA VAL A 31 21.74 -5.49 -18.27
C VAL A 31 21.78 -3.97 -18.10
N ALA A 32 21.81 -3.48 -16.86
CA ALA A 32 21.99 -2.06 -16.56
C ALA A 32 23.37 -1.57 -17.03
N ALA A 33 24.43 -2.35 -16.84
CA ALA A 33 25.78 -2.03 -17.33
C ALA A 33 25.83 -1.90 -18.85
N LEU A 34 25.32 -2.91 -19.57
CA LEU A 34 25.29 -2.90 -21.04
C LEU A 34 24.54 -1.68 -21.57
N SER A 35 23.41 -1.34 -20.95
CA SER A 35 22.62 -0.17 -21.34
C SER A 35 23.36 1.15 -21.06
N ALA A 36 24.07 1.25 -19.93
CA ALA A 36 24.86 2.42 -19.59
C ALA A 36 26.07 2.61 -20.51
N VAL A 37 26.75 1.52 -20.89
CA VAL A 37 27.85 1.51 -21.86
C VAL A 37 27.34 1.92 -23.23
N PHE A 38 26.23 1.35 -23.69
CA PHE A 38 25.62 1.71 -24.97
C PHE A 38 25.24 3.20 -25.03
N LEU A 39 24.65 3.73 -23.95
CA LEU A 39 24.36 5.17 -23.84
C LEU A 39 25.63 6.01 -23.95
N LYS A 40 26.68 5.66 -23.19
CA LYS A 40 27.96 6.37 -23.19
C LYS A 40 28.60 6.36 -24.57
N VAL A 41 28.75 5.19 -25.18
CA VAL A 41 29.41 5.03 -26.49
C VAL A 41 28.61 5.74 -27.58
N GLY A 42 27.27 5.58 -27.59
CA GLY A 42 26.41 6.24 -28.58
C GLY A 42 26.45 7.76 -28.47
N ALA A 43 26.35 8.31 -27.26
CA ALA A 43 26.43 9.75 -27.04
C ALA A 43 27.82 10.30 -27.36
N GLY A 44 28.88 9.58 -26.99
CA GLY A 44 30.27 9.94 -27.29
C GLY A 44 30.53 9.97 -28.80
N TRP A 45 30.12 8.93 -29.53
CA TRP A 45 30.29 8.85 -30.98
C TRP A 45 29.60 10.01 -31.72
N LEU A 46 28.33 10.31 -31.37
CA LEU A 46 27.62 11.47 -31.92
C LEU A 46 28.29 12.80 -31.52
N GLY A 47 28.79 12.90 -30.28
CA GLY A 47 29.52 14.05 -29.79
C GLY A 47 30.81 14.31 -30.57
N THR A 48 31.64 13.29 -30.78
CA THR A 48 32.86 13.37 -31.59
C THR A 48 32.53 13.75 -33.03
N TRP A 49 31.51 13.14 -33.63
CA TRP A 49 31.06 13.50 -34.98
C TRP A 49 30.64 14.97 -35.08
N ARG A 50 29.85 15.47 -34.11
CA ARG A 50 29.44 16.88 -34.04
C ARG A 50 30.65 17.82 -33.92
N VAL A 51 31.59 17.53 -33.03
CA VAL A 51 32.79 18.37 -32.81
C VAL A 51 33.67 18.36 -34.06
N HIS A 52 33.94 17.19 -34.65
CA HIS A 52 34.72 17.09 -35.89
C HIS A 52 34.07 17.86 -37.05
N THR A 53 32.75 17.77 -37.20
CA THR A 53 32.02 18.53 -38.24
C THR A 53 32.14 20.05 -38.01
N SER A 54 32.23 20.50 -36.75
CA SER A 54 32.44 21.93 -36.42
C SER A 54 33.83 22.46 -36.72
N GLN A 55 34.80 21.59 -37.02
CA GLN A 55 36.12 21.99 -37.50
C GLN A 55 36.14 22.16 -39.03
N ILE A 56 35.23 21.47 -39.74
CA ILE A 56 35.12 21.50 -41.21
C ILE A 56 34.15 22.60 -41.66
N VAL A 57 33.02 22.71 -40.97
CA VAL A 57 31.95 23.68 -41.26
C VAL A 57 31.92 24.73 -40.15
N PRO A 58 31.67 26.03 -40.46
CA PRO A 58 31.63 27.08 -39.44
C PRO A 58 30.74 26.72 -38.24
N ALA A 59 31.34 26.72 -37.05
CA ALA A 59 30.69 26.32 -35.79
C ALA A 59 29.36 27.06 -35.55
N LEU A 60 29.29 28.34 -35.95
CA LEU A 60 28.12 29.21 -35.81
C LEU A 60 26.88 28.71 -36.61
N LEU A 61 27.09 27.92 -37.66
CA LEU A 61 26.01 27.35 -38.47
C LEU A 61 25.72 25.90 -38.06
N VAL A 62 26.78 25.08 -37.95
CA VAL A 62 26.62 23.64 -37.78
C VAL A 62 26.16 23.23 -36.38
N LEU A 63 26.65 23.89 -35.31
CA LEU A 63 26.26 23.52 -33.95
C LEU A 63 24.79 23.83 -33.65
N PRO A 64 24.23 25.01 -34.01
CA PRO A 64 22.79 25.25 -33.89
C PRO A 64 21.96 24.32 -34.77
N ALA A 65 22.40 24.02 -36.01
CA ALA A 65 21.66 23.13 -36.92
C ALA A 65 21.59 21.69 -36.40
N ILE A 66 22.70 21.15 -35.88
CA ILE A 66 22.72 19.84 -35.23
C ILE A 66 21.85 19.87 -33.96
N GLY A 67 21.98 20.89 -33.12
CA GLY A 67 21.17 21.07 -31.92
C GLY A 67 19.66 21.09 -32.22
N LEU A 68 19.25 21.83 -33.26
CA LEU A 68 17.86 21.94 -33.70
C LEU A 68 17.33 20.60 -34.21
N SER A 69 18.05 19.95 -35.13
CA SER A 69 17.61 18.70 -35.76
C SER A 69 17.56 17.55 -34.75
N PHE A 70 18.60 17.35 -33.95
CA PHE A 70 18.65 16.28 -32.96
C PHE A 70 17.69 16.54 -31.80
N GLY A 71 17.53 17.80 -31.37
CA GLY A 71 16.52 18.19 -30.40
C GLY A 71 15.10 17.87 -30.87
N PHE A 72 14.79 18.16 -32.14
CA PHE A 72 13.51 17.82 -32.75
C PHE A 72 13.27 16.30 -32.83
N ILE A 73 14.28 15.53 -33.24
CA ILE A 73 14.19 14.06 -33.33
C ILE A 73 13.99 13.45 -31.93
N ALA A 74 14.81 13.85 -30.95
CA ALA A 74 14.70 13.34 -29.59
C ALA A 74 13.34 13.69 -28.96
N GLY A 75 12.87 14.93 -29.13
CA GLY A 75 11.58 15.34 -28.61
C GLY A 75 10.40 14.67 -29.32
N SER A 76 10.51 14.39 -30.63
CA SER A 76 9.52 13.61 -31.37
C SER A 76 9.44 12.17 -30.87
N LEU A 77 10.60 11.56 -30.57
CA LEU A 77 10.66 10.20 -30.02
C LEU A 77 9.98 10.14 -28.64
N VAL A 78 10.29 11.10 -27.75
CA VAL A 78 9.69 11.16 -26.41
C VAL A 78 8.20 11.44 -26.50
N ASN A 79 7.78 12.47 -27.25
CA ASN A 79 6.38 12.89 -27.33
C ASN A 79 5.47 11.81 -27.92
N ARG A 80 5.93 11.09 -28.95
CA ARG A 80 5.13 10.08 -29.65
C ARG A 80 5.15 8.72 -28.97
N PHE A 81 6.30 8.31 -28.43
CA PHE A 81 6.47 6.94 -27.93
C PHE A 81 6.47 6.83 -26.42
N ALA A 82 7.07 7.73 -25.64
CA ALA A 82 7.06 7.60 -24.18
C ALA A 82 7.27 8.95 -23.49
N PRO A 83 6.19 9.71 -23.21
CA PRO A 83 6.29 11.01 -22.53
C PRO A 83 6.98 10.93 -21.17
N GLU A 84 6.89 9.78 -20.49
CA GLU A 84 7.53 9.49 -19.21
C GLU A 84 9.07 9.52 -19.30
N ALA A 85 9.62 9.33 -20.50
CA ALA A 85 11.06 9.40 -20.77
C ALA A 85 11.63 10.84 -20.73
N SER A 86 10.80 11.87 -20.60
CA SER A 86 11.26 13.27 -20.47
C SER A 86 12.07 13.54 -19.19
N GLY A 87 13.00 14.50 -19.25
CA GLY A 87 13.77 15.01 -18.09
C GLY A 87 14.84 14.05 -17.57
N SER A 88 15.06 13.98 -16.25
CA SER A 88 16.10 13.10 -15.66
C SER A 88 15.69 11.63 -15.60
N GLY A 89 14.44 11.32 -15.22
CA GLY A 89 13.99 9.95 -14.96
C GLY A 89 14.09 9.51 -13.48
N ILE A 90 14.98 10.12 -12.69
CA ILE A 90 15.08 9.86 -11.23
C ILE A 90 13.76 10.19 -10.50
N PRO A 91 13.11 11.35 -10.74
CA PRO A 91 11.79 11.64 -10.17
C PRO A 91 10.78 10.51 -10.43
N GLN A 92 10.72 10.01 -11.67
CA GLN A 92 9.80 8.94 -12.06
C GLN A 92 10.08 7.63 -11.33
N VAL A 93 11.36 7.26 -11.16
CA VAL A 93 11.76 6.09 -10.37
C VAL A 93 11.37 6.30 -8.90
N LYS A 94 11.68 7.45 -8.32
CA LYS A 94 11.35 7.78 -6.92
C LYS A 94 9.84 7.70 -6.67
N ALA A 95 9.03 8.26 -7.56
CA ALA A 95 7.58 8.19 -7.48
C ALA A 95 7.05 6.75 -7.64
N ASN A 96 7.60 5.95 -8.55
CA ASN A 96 7.24 4.53 -8.67
C ASN A 96 7.57 3.74 -7.38
N LEU A 97 8.74 3.97 -6.79
CA LEU A 97 9.14 3.36 -5.51
C LEU A 97 8.27 3.86 -4.33
N ALA A 98 7.70 5.06 -4.44
CA ALA A 98 6.70 5.59 -3.50
C ALA A 98 5.26 5.13 -3.81
N ASN A 99 5.08 4.08 -4.62
CA ASN A 99 3.79 3.52 -5.02
C ASN A 99 2.88 4.46 -5.83
N VAL A 100 3.41 5.55 -6.40
CA VAL A 100 2.69 6.37 -7.37
C VAL A 100 2.60 5.57 -8.68
N PRO A 101 1.43 5.51 -9.35
CA PRO A 101 1.20 4.67 -10.53
C PRO A 101 1.89 5.21 -11.81
N ILE A 102 3.21 5.38 -11.76
CA ILE A 102 4.07 5.71 -12.91
C ILE A 102 4.57 4.42 -13.55
N THR A 103 4.45 4.33 -14.87
CA THR A 103 4.82 3.14 -15.62
C THR A 103 6.33 3.10 -15.90
N LEU A 104 7.02 2.14 -15.28
CA LEU A 104 8.37 1.72 -15.67
C LEU A 104 8.26 0.51 -16.59
N SER A 105 8.42 0.72 -17.90
CA SER A 105 8.26 -0.33 -18.92
C SER A 105 9.47 -0.41 -19.85
N TRP A 106 9.64 -1.54 -20.54
CA TRP A 106 10.66 -1.71 -21.57
C TRP A 106 10.60 -0.60 -22.63
N ARG A 107 9.39 -0.19 -23.05
CA ARG A 107 9.18 0.90 -24.01
C ARG A 107 9.76 2.22 -23.51
N VAL A 108 9.51 2.58 -22.24
CA VAL A 108 10.06 3.80 -21.64
C VAL A 108 11.57 3.73 -21.56
N ALA A 109 12.14 2.58 -21.15
CA ALA A 109 13.58 2.38 -21.06
C ALA A 109 14.28 2.55 -22.43
N THR A 110 13.76 1.93 -23.49
CA THR A 110 14.34 2.03 -24.84
C THR A 110 14.22 3.44 -25.41
N VAL A 111 13.06 4.08 -25.28
CA VAL A 111 12.88 5.48 -25.72
C VAL A 111 13.82 6.40 -24.95
N LYS A 112 13.96 6.21 -23.63
CA LYS A 112 14.87 6.98 -22.78
C LYS A 112 16.32 6.83 -23.21
N LEU A 113 16.75 5.61 -23.50
CA LEU A 113 18.10 5.29 -23.95
C LEU A 113 18.44 6.01 -25.26
N ILE A 114 17.62 5.83 -26.29
CA ILE A 114 17.86 6.40 -27.63
C ILE A 114 17.75 7.93 -27.60
N SER A 115 16.70 8.47 -26.98
CA SER A 115 16.51 9.92 -26.90
C SER A 115 17.61 10.61 -26.08
N ALA A 116 18.14 9.98 -25.03
CA ALA A 116 19.27 10.51 -24.27
C ALA A 116 20.57 10.48 -25.09
N ILE A 117 20.82 9.43 -25.88
CA ILE A 117 21.97 9.38 -26.81
C ILE A 117 21.93 10.58 -27.78
N ILE A 118 20.77 10.83 -28.41
CA ILE A 118 20.59 11.92 -29.37
C ILE A 118 20.72 13.28 -28.68
N THR A 119 20.11 13.44 -27.50
CA THR A 119 20.13 14.70 -26.73
C THR A 119 21.54 15.06 -26.25
N LEU A 120 22.29 14.09 -25.74
CA LEU A 120 23.66 14.32 -25.28
C LEU A 120 24.62 14.47 -26.47
N GLY A 121 24.45 13.67 -27.52
CA GLY A 121 25.23 13.75 -28.76
C GLY A 121 25.07 15.09 -29.50
N SER A 122 23.91 15.75 -29.37
CA SER A 122 23.68 17.08 -29.95
C SER A 122 24.44 18.20 -29.24
N GLY A 123 25.04 17.94 -28.08
CA GLY A 123 25.76 18.92 -27.29
C GLY A 123 24.89 19.73 -26.33
N MET A 124 23.71 19.23 -25.95
CA MET A 124 22.97 19.83 -24.84
C MET A 124 23.70 19.54 -23.52
N ALA A 125 23.86 20.57 -22.68
CA ALA A 125 24.63 20.53 -21.44
C ALA A 125 23.92 19.76 -20.31
N LEU A 126 23.69 18.46 -20.54
CA LEU A 126 23.05 17.51 -19.64
C LEU A 126 23.97 16.30 -19.39
N GLY A 127 23.65 15.49 -18.39
CA GLY A 127 24.39 14.27 -18.05
C GLY A 127 23.67 12.98 -18.41
N ARG A 128 24.41 11.90 -18.63
CA ARG A 128 23.83 10.55 -18.85
C ARG A 128 23.34 9.84 -17.58
N GLN A 129 23.80 10.26 -16.42
CA GLN A 129 23.62 9.56 -15.14
C GLN A 129 22.15 9.39 -14.73
N GLY A 130 21.32 10.41 -14.92
CA GLY A 130 19.88 10.31 -14.67
C GLY A 130 19.20 9.29 -15.60
N PRO A 131 19.38 9.40 -16.94
CA PRO A 131 18.92 8.40 -17.88
C PRO A 131 19.37 6.97 -17.57
N THR A 132 20.62 6.71 -17.18
CA THR A 132 21.08 5.35 -16.87
C THR A 132 20.39 4.79 -15.62
N VAL A 133 20.13 5.60 -14.60
CA VAL A 133 19.32 5.22 -13.44
C VAL A 133 17.90 4.83 -13.87
N HIS A 134 17.26 5.65 -14.71
CA HIS A 134 15.90 5.39 -15.16
C HIS A 134 15.79 4.14 -16.06
N VAL A 135 16.75 3.95 -16.96
CA VAL A 135 16.84 2.76 -17.81
C VAL A 135 17.09 1.53 -16.95
N GLY A 136 18.04 1.56 -16.02
CA GLY A 136 18.32 0.46 -15.09
C GLY A 136 17.09 0.07 -14.26
N ALA A 137 16.36 1.05 -13.72
CA ALA A 137 15.11 0.82 -13.01
C ALA A 137 14.01 0.23 -13.91
N GLY A 138 13.86 0.74 -15.14
CA GLY A 138 12.88 0.26 -16.10
C GLY A 138 13.14 -1.19 -16.55
N LEU A 139 14.40 -1.56 -16.74
CA LEU A 139 14.80 -2.92 -17.08
C LEU A 139 14.56 -3.88 -15.91
N ALA A 140 14.94 -3.48 -14.69
CA ALA A 140 14.63 -4.23 -13.48
C ALA A 140 13.11 -4.39 -13.25
N ALA A 141 12.30 -3.36 -13.54
CA ALA A 141 10.84 -3.44 -13.44
C ALA A 141 10.21 -4.45 -14.41
N VAL A 142 10.83 -4.67 -15.57
CA VAL A 142 10.40 -5.68 -16.54
C VAL A 142 10.83 -7.07 -16.09
N MET A 143 12.09 -7.22 -15.70
CA MET A 143 12.67 -8.51 -15.29
C MET A 143 12.01 -9.06 -14.02
N SER A 144 11.71 -8.20 -13.04
CA SER A 144 11.02 -8.57 -11.80
C SER A 144 9.58 -9.05 -11.98
N ARG A 145 9.01 -8.91 -13.19
CA ARG A 145 7.71 -9.51 -13.55
C ARG A 145 7.85 -10.95 -14.05
N TRP A 146 9.02 -11.38 -14.49
CA TRP A 146 9.26 -12.74 -14.97
C TRP A 146 9.16 -13.77 -13.84
N VAL A 147 9.39 -13.33 -12.60
CA VAL A 147 9.20 -14.13 -11.40
C VAL A 147 8.00 -13.60 -10.59
N PRO A 148 7.06 -14.47 -10.14
CA PRO A 148 6.01 -14.07 -9.23
C PRO A 148 6.59 -13.81 -7.83
N THR A 149 6.78 -12.52 -7.52
CA THR A 149 7.39 -12.03 -6.28
C THR A 149 6.48 -11.01 -5.59
N SER A 150 6.72 -10.75 -4.30
CA SER A 150 5.95 -9.75 -3.56
C SER A 150 6.17 -8.34 -4.12
N PRO A 151 5.21 -7.40 -3.97
CA PRO A 151 5.38 -6.01 -4.36
C PRO A 151 6.63 -5.36 -3.75
N ASP A 152 6.93 -5.67 -2.49
CA ASP A 152 8.14 -5.20 -1.82
C ASP A 152 9.39 -5.72 -2.52
N HIS A 153 9.49 -7.02 -2.80
CA HIS A 153 10.62 -7.57 -3.55
C HIS A 153 10.81 -6.87 -4.90
N ARG A 154 9.73 -6.64 -5.65
CA ARG A 154 9.78 -5.91 -6.93
C ARG A 154 10.31 -4.49 -6.75
N ARG A 155 9.82 -3.78 -5.73
CA ARG A 155 10.31 -2.44 -5.37
C ARG A 155 11.81 -2.44 -5.08
N GLN A 156 12.29 -3.45 -4.35
CA GLN A 156 13.71 -3.62 -4.04
C GLN A 156 14.55 -3.92 -5.29
N MET A 157 14.05 -4.75 -6.21
CA MET A 157 14.74 -5.04 -7.48
C MET A 157 14.80 -3.82 -8.40
N ILE A 158 13.72 -3.03 -8.47
CA ILE A 158 13.68 -1.77 -9.23
C ILE A 158 14.72 -0.79 -8.67
N ALA A 159 14.79 -0.65 -7.35
CA ALA A 159 15.80 0.18 -6.70
C ALA A 159 17.22 -0.34 -6.95
N ALA A 160 17.45 -1.67 -6.87
CA ALA A 160 18.73 -2.28 -7.21
C ALA A 160 19.14 -2.02 -8.66
N GLY A 161 18.19 -2.06 -9.61
CA GLY A 161 18.43 -1.69 -11.01
C GLY A 161 18.76 -0.21 -11.20
N ALA A 162 18.11 0.68 -10.46
CA ALA A 162 18.46 2.10 -10.42
C ALA A 162 19.88 2.32 -9.90
N GLY A 163 20.25 1.69 -8.78
CA GLY A 163 21.61 1.76 -8.23
C GLY A 163 22.66 1.17 -9.17
N ALA A 164 22.36 0.04 -9.82
CA ALA A 164 23.21 -0.54 -10.86
C ALA A 164 23.40 0.38 -12.05
N GLY A 165 22.35 1.08 -12.49
CA GLY A 165 22.42 2.09 -13.54
C GLY A 165 23.27 3.30 -13.16
N LEU A 166 23.24 3.73 -11.89
CA LEU A 166 24.13 4.78 -11.38
C LEU A 166 25.58 4.30 -11.27
N ALA A 167 25.77 3.13 -10.68
CA ALA A 167 27.08 2.51 -10.47
C ALA A 167 27.79 2.25 -11.80
N ALA A 168 27.09 1.70 -12.79
CA ALA A 168 27.62 1.53 -14.14
C ALA A 168 28.01 2.86 -14.78
N ALA A 169 27.28 3.92 -14.46
CA ALA A 169 27.48 5.19 -15.11
C ALA A 169 28.59 6.04 -14.46
N PHE A 170 28.95 5.83 -13.21
CA PHE A 170 30.15 6.39 -12.58
C PHE A 170 31.33 5.41 -12.48
N ASN A 171 31.11 4.13 -12.77
CA ASN A 171 32.01 3.02 -12.40
C ASN A 171 32.24 2.96 -10.88
N ALA A 172 31.17 3.19 -10.14
CA ALA A 172 31.19 3.46 -8.71
C ALA A 172 30.11 2.61 -7.99
N PRO A 173 30.38 1.33 -7.70
CA PRO A 173 29.46 0.45 -6.97
C PRO A 173 28.92 0.99 -5.65
N ILE A 174 29.76 1.54 -4.78
CA ILE A 174 29.37 1.98 -3.43
C ILE A 174 28.43 3.18 -3.55
N THR A 175 28.72 4.09 -4.48
CA THR A 175 27.84 5.19 -4.87
C THR A 175 26.43 4.72 -5.20
N GLY A 176 26.29 3.65 -6.00
CA GLY A 176 24.99 3.12 -6.39
C GLY A 176 24.15 2.66 -5.20
N VAL A 177 24.79 2.04 -4.21
CA VAL A 177 24.15 1.56 -2.98
C VAL A 177 23.74 2.73 -2.10
N LEU A 178 24.64 3.69 -1.86
CA LEU A 178 24.34 4.86 -1.02
C LEU A 178 23.25 5.73 -1.64
N PHE A 179 23.21 5.86 -2.96
CA PHE A 179 22.14 6.59 -3.63
C PHE A 179 20.76 5.94 -3.39
N ILE A 180 20.68 4.60 -3.37
CA ILE A 180 19.43 3.91 -3.03
C ILE A 180 19.00 4.23 -1.60
N VAL A 181 19.94 4.19 -0.66
CA VAL A 181 19.69 4.42 0.76
C VAL A 181 19.35 5.88 1.05
N GLU A 182 20.05 6.83 0.45
CA GLU A 182 19.92 8.25 0.77
C GLU A 182 18.78 8.92 -0.02
N GLU A 183 18.64 8.62 -1.33
CA GLU A 183 17.69 9.31 -2.22
C GLU A 183 16.43 8.51 -2.58
N LEU A 184 16.54 7.19 -2.83
CA LEU A 184 15.44 6.43 -3.46
C LEU A 184 14.49 5.74 -2.49
N LEU A 185 15.01 4.91 -1.57
CA LEU A 185 14.20 4.07 -0.70
C LEU A 185 14.20 4.50 0.77
N GLN A 186 15.30 5.08 1.26
CA GLN A 186 15.45 5.40 2.70
C GLN A 186 15.14 4.20 3.61
N ASP A 187 15.43 2.99 3.13
CA ASP A 187 15.15 1.71 3.78
C ASP A 187 16.46 0.91 3.90
N LEU A 188 16.76 0.47 5.13
CA LEU A 188 17.97 -0.27 5.50
C LEU A 188 17.70 -1.78 5.70
N SER A 189 16.62 -2.33 5.15
CA SER A 189 16.35 -3.77 5.27
C SER A 189 17.51 -4.62 4.71
N GLY A 190 17.82 -5.75 5.37
CA GLY A 190 18.94 -6.60 4.97
C GLY A 190 18.80 -7.19 3.56
N LEU A 191 17.58 -7.37 3.05
CA LEU A 191 17.33 -7.87 1.70
C LEU A 191 17.59 -6.78 0.64
N THR A 192 17.06 -5.57 0.85
CA THR A 192 17.33 -4.39 -0.02
C THR A 192 18.81 -4.16 -0.21
N LEU A 193 19.54 -4.11 0.91
CA LEU A 193 20.95 -3.76 0.92
C LEU A 193 21.77 -4.83 0.19
N GLY A 194 21.51 -6.12 0.45
CA GLY A 194 22.21 -7.22 -0.19
C GLY A 194 22.07 -7.24 -1.71
N THR A 195 20.84 -7.12 -2.23
CA THR A 195 20.61 -7.13 -3.68
C THR A 195 21.07 -5.85 -4.37
N ALA A 196 20.97 -4.71 -3.69
CA ALA A 196 21.49 -3.43 -4.18
C ALA A 196 23.02 -3.47 -4.32
N ILE A 197 23.74 -4.02 -3.33
CA ILE A 197 25.20 -4.20 -3.38
C ILE A 197 25.58 -5.06 -4.58
N ILE A 198 24.95 -6.23 -4.73
CA ILE A 198 25.28 -7.18 -5.81
C ILE A 198 25.03 -6.57 -7.19
N ALA A 199 23.85 -5.99 -7.40
CA ALA A 199 23.50 -5.37 -8.69
C ALA A 199 24.41 -4.17 -9.00
N SER A 200 24.71 -3.32 -8.01
CA SER A 200 25.59 -2.15 -8.19
C SER A 200 27.04 -2.54 -8.44
N PHE A 201 27.54 -3.57 -7.76
CA PHE A 201 28.87 -4.13 -7.98
C PHE A 201 29.00 -4.67 -9.41
N ILE A 202 28.07 -5.52 -9.85
CA ILE A 202 28.09 -6.07 -11.21
C ILE A 202 27.93 -4.96 -12.24
N GLY A 203 27.01 -4.02 -12.00
CA GLY A 203 26.81 -2.84 -12.84
C GLY A 203 28.08 -2.04 -13.06
N GLY A 204 28.76 -1.68 -11.96
CA GLY A 204 30.00 -0.92 -11.99
C GLY A 204 31.17 -1.69 -12.61
N VAL A 205 31.37 -2.96 -12.23
CA VAL A 205 32.49 -3.79 -12.73
C VAL A 205 32.34 -4.11 -14.21
N VAL A 206 31.16 -4.55 -14.66
CA VAL A 206 30.93 -4.86 -16.08
C VAL A 206 31.08 -3.61 -16.94
N SER A 207 30.55 -2.46 -16.48
CA SER A 207 30.75 -1.20 -17.17
C SER A 207 32.24 -0.85 -17.28
N ARG A 208 33.00 -0.98 -16.18
CA ARG A 208 34.45 -0.75 -16.17
C ARG A 208 35.20 -1.66 -17.15
N LEU A 209 34.87 -2.95 -17.20
CA LEU A 209 35.51 -3.93 -18.11
C LEU A 209 35.22 -3.65 -19.58
N LEU A 210 34.00 -3.22 -19.91
CA LEU A 210 33.57 -2.96 -21.30
C LEU A 210 33.94 -1.55 -21.80
N GLY A 211 34.88 -0.86 -21.15
CA GLY A 211 35.28 0.50 -21.53
C GLY A 211 34.23 1.57 -21.18
N GLY A 212 33.31 1.27 -20.26
CA GLY A 212 32.38 2.21 -19.64
C GLY A 212 33.04 3.27 -18.75
N GLY A 213 34.35 3.15 -18.48
CA GLY A 213 35.20 4.13 -17.78
C GLY A 213 35.04 5.56 -18.30
N SER A 214 34.26 6.44 -17.66
CA SER A 214 34.17 7.85 -18.09
C SER A 214 35.38 8.67 -17.68
N LEU A 215 36.12 8.21 -16.67
CA LEU A 215 37.32 8.82 -16.16
C LEU A 215 38.25 7.65 -15.82
N GLN A 216 39.25 7.38 -16.66
CA GLN A 216 40.51 6.84 -16.16
C GLN A 216 41.31 8.07 -15.73
N LEU A 217 40.89 8.71 -14.62
CA LEU A 217 41.80 9.62 -13.93
C LEU A 217 42.90 8.72 -13.37
N ASN A 218 43.91 8.42 -14.16
CA ASN A 218 45.17 7.90 -13.65
C ASN A 218 45.88 9.06 -12.95
N LEU A 219 45.28 9.59 -11.86
CA LEU A 219 45.91 10.55 -10.96
C LEU A 219 47.21 9.97 -10.39
N GLU A 220 47.30 8.64 -10.30
CA GLU A 220 48.55 7.91 -9.98
C GLU A 220 49.69 8.18 -10.99
N LEU A 221 49.39 8.47 -12.26
CA LEU A 221 50.41 8.83 -13.27
C LEU A 221 50.78 10.32 -13.23
N LEU A 222 49.95 11.18 -12.60
CA LEU A 222 50.14 12.64 -12.58
C LEU A 222 50.82 13.18 -11.31
N GLN A 223 51.21 12.32 -10.36
CA GLN A 223 51.90 12.72 -9.11
C GLN A 223 51.23 13.85 -8.28
N TYR A 224 49.96 14.20 -8.56
CA TYR A 224 49.20 15.14 -7.76
C TYR A 224 48.68 14.45 -6.51
N ALA A 225 49.47 14.48 -5.43
CA ALA A 225 49.00 14.10 -4.12
C ALA A 225 48.03 15.16 -3.59
N SER A 226 46.77 14.80 -3.33
CA SER A 226 45.91 15.71 -2.58
C SER A 226 46.45 15.82 -1.16
N ASN A 227 46.77 17.05 -0.76
CA ASN A 227 47.28 17.38 0.56
C ASN A 227 46.22 18.23 1.25
N PHE A 228 45.83 17.80 2.45
CA PHE A 228 44.94 18.56 3.29
C PHE A 228 45.73 19.12 4.47
N THR A 229 45.74 20.44 4.62
CA THR A 229 46.34 21.10 5.77
C THR A 229 45.30 21.80 6.63
N LEU A 230 45.56 21.90 7.94
CA LEU A 230 44.64 22.53 8.89
C LEU A 230 44.26 23.99 8.54
N PRO A 231 45.18 24.85 8.06
CA PRO A 231 44.87 26.23 7.69
C PRO A 231 43.88 26.38 6.53
N GLU A 232 43.65 25.33 5.73
CA GLU A 232 42.73 25.34 4.59
C GLU A 232 41.26 25.18 5.00
N ILE A 233 40.98 24.72 6.23
CA ILE A 233 39.61 24.46 6.71
C ILE A 233 38.65 25.64 6.50
N PRO A 234 39.01 26.91 6.82
CA PRO A 234 38.11 28.05 6.59
C PRO A 234 37.74 28.24 5.11
N PHE A 235 38.67 27.96 4.19
CA PHE A 235 38.41 28.06 2.74
C PHE A 235 37.53 26.90 2.25
N PHE A 236 37.67 25.69 2.80
CA PHE A 236 36.71 24.60 2.53
C PHE A 236 35.31 24.90 3.08
N VAL A 237 35.21 25.49 4.28
CA VAL A 237 33.91 25.93 4.82
C VAL A 237 33.31 27.02 3.93
N LEU A 238 34.11 28.01 3.51
CA LEU A 238 33.69 29.05 2.56
C LEU A 238 33.19 28.46 1.25
N LEU A 239 33.96 27.52 0.67
CA LEU A 239 33.56 26.79 -0.54
C LEU A 239 32.22 26.08 -0.33
N GLY A 240 32.01 25.43 0.82
CA GLY A 240 30.75 24.80 1.17
C GLY A 240 29.59 25.79 1.24
N ILE A 241 29.80 26.95 1.87
CA ILE A 241 28.78 28.01 1.95
C ILE A 241 28.42 28.53 0.55
N LEU A 242 29.42 28.84 -0.28
CA LEU A 242 29.22 29.31 -1.66
C LEU A 242 28.53 28.25 -2.51
N ALA A 243 28.95 26.99 -2.42
CA ALA A 243 28.33 25.87 -3.13
C ALA A 243 26.88 25.66 -2.68
N GLY A 244 26.59 25.83 -1.39
CA GLY A 244 25.24 25.77 -0.83
C GLY A 244 24.33 26.86 -1.40
N PHE A 245 24.77 28.12 -1.40
CA PHE A 245 24.00 29.24 -1.93
C PHE A 245 23.80 29.16 -3.45
N LEU A 246 24.89 28.94 -4.21
CA LEU A 246 24.85 28.85 -5.66
C LEU A 246 24.11 27.59 -6.13
N GLY A 247 24.19 26.48 -5.40
CA GLY A 247 23.40 25.28 -5.66
C GLY A 247 21.90 25.50 -5.44
N ALA A 248 21.51 26.25 -4.39
CA ALA A 248 20.12 26.65 -4.19
C ALA A 248 19.64 27.60 -5.30
N LEU A 249 20.47 28.55 -5.73
CA LEU A 249 20.17 29.43 -6.87
C LEU A 249 19.99 28.62 -8.17
N PHE A 250 20.85 27.64 -8.42
CA PHE A 250 20.76 26.71 -9.55
C PHE A 250 19.42 25.95 -9.53
N ASN A 251 19.02 25.41 -8.37
CA ASN A 251 17.73 24.74 -8.22
C ASN A 251 16.54 25.68 -8.50
N ARG A 252 16.59 26.93 -8.00
CA ARG A 252 15.54 27.93 -8.30
C ARG A 252 15.48 28.26 -9.78
N GLY A 253 16.62 28.48 -10.42
CA GLY A 253 16.67 28.80 -11.84
C GLY A 253 16.26 27.63 -12.74
N LEU A 254 16.55 26.39 -12.37
CA LEU A 254 16.03 25.21 -13.05
C LEU A 254 14.50 25.16 -13.02
N ILE A 255 13.90 25.38 -11.84
CA ILE A 255 12.44 25.43 -11.69
C ILE A 255 11.85 26.60 -12.49
N ALA A 256 12.47 27.78 -12.45
CA ALA A 256 12.04 28.93 -13.23
C ALA A 256 12.10 28.64 -14.74
N SER A 257 13.18 28.03 -15.23
CA SER A 257 13.32 27.61 -16.62
C SER A 257 12.20 26.65 -17.04
N ILE A 258 11.91 25.63 -16.24
CA ILE A 258 10.79 24.71 -16.50
C ILE A 258 9.47 25.47 -16.62
N LYS A 259 9.18 26.40 -15.70
CA LYS A 259 7.96 27.22 -15.74
C LYS A 259 7.88 28.10 -17.00
N ILE A 260 9.00 28.69 -17.42
CA ILE A 260 9.08 29.46 -18.67
C ILE A 260 8.70 28.57 -19.85
N TYR A 261 9.31 27.38 -19.97
CA TYR A 261 8.97 26.44 -21.03
C TYR A 261 7.54 25.89 -20.93
N GLN A 262 6.95 25.79 -19.73
CA GLN A 262 5.53 25.43 -19.57
C GLN A 262 4.60 26.51 -20.11
N ASN A 263 4.93 27.79 -19.91
CA ASN A 263 4.17 28.93 -20.42
C ASN A 263 4.28 29.11 -21.94
N LEU A 264 5.31 28.54 -22.58
CA LEU A 264 5.42 28.49 -24.04
C LEU A 264 4.45 27.45 -24.61
N HIS A 265 3.49 27.90 -25.43
CA HIS A 265 2.53 27.07 -26.17
C HIS A 265 3.17 26.29 -27.34
N LEU A 266 4.36 25.75 -27.16
CA LEU A 266 5.08 24.95 -28.15
C LEU A 266 4.95 23.45 -27.83
N SER A 267 5.03 22.60 -28.85
CA SER A 267 5.09 21.15 -28.66
C SER A 267 6.45 20.72 -28.08
N LEU A 268 6.52 19.57 -27.39
CA LEU A 268 7.76 19.06 -26.81
C LEU A 268 8.92 18.95 -27.83
N PRO A 269 8.72 18.44 -29.08
CA PRO A 269 9.77 18.43 -30.09
C PRO A 269 10.33 19.81 -30.40
N LEU A 270 9.47 20.82 -30.49
CA LEU A 270 9.88 22.18 -30.82
C LEU A 270 10.59 22.86 -29.64
N LYS A 271 10.16 22.60 -28.40
CA LYS A 271 10.85 23.07 -27.18
C LYS A 271 12.28 22.54 -27.14
N MET A 272 12.46 21.25 -27.41
CA MET A 272 13.78 20.62 -27.43
C MET A 272 14.63 21.09 -28.62
N ALA A 273 14.04 21.26 -29.81
CA ALA A 273 14.72 21.82 -30.97
C ALA A 273 15.24 23.25 -30.72
N LEU A 274 14.40 24.11 -30.14
CA LEU A 274 14.77 25.48 -29.80
C LEU A 274 15.88 25.50 -28.74
N ALA A 275 15.76 24.69 -27.68
CA ALA A 275 16.78 24.57 -26.65
C ALA A 275 18.12 24.07 -27.21
N GLY A 276 18.09 23.08 -28.11
CA GLY A 276 19.28 22.58 -28.81
C GLY A 276 19.91 23.63 -29.72
N CYS A 277 19.10 24.37 -30.49
CA CYS A 277 19.56 25.46 -31.34
C CYS A 277 20.26 26.56 -30.54
N ILE A 278 19.62 27.05 -29.47
CA ILE A 278 20.17 28.09 -28.59
C ILE A 278 21.44 27.58 -27.91
N SER A 279 21.45 26.34 -27.41
CA SER A 279 22.64 25.75 -26.80
C SER A 279 23.80 25.66 -27.80
N GLY A 280 23.53 25.21 -29.03
CA GLY A 280 24.52 25.14 -30.09
C GLY A 280 25.07 26.51 -30.49
N LEU A 281 24.22 27.54 -30.50
CA LEU A 281 24.63 28.92 -30.81
C LEU A 281 25.54 29.48 -29.73
N LEU A 282 25.15 29.34 -28.46
CA LEU A 282 25.94 29.81 -27.33
C LEU A 282 27.30 29.09 -27.26
N VAL A 283 27.32 27.77 -27.47
CA VAL A 283 28.57 26.99 -27.51
C VAL A 283 29.45 27.38 -28.70
N ALA A 284 28.87 27.74 -29.85
CA ALA A 284 29.64 28.19 -31.00
C ALA A 284 30.39 29.51 -30.75
N MET A 285 29.88 30.36 -29.85
CA MET A 285 30.52 31.63 -29.44
C MET A 285 31.57 31.44 -28.34
N LEU A 286 31.63 30.27 -27.70
CA LEU A 286 32.62 29.94 -26.68
C LEU A 286 33.91 29.38 -27.30
N PRO A 287 35.04 29.40 -26.56
CA PRO A 287 36.29 28.76 -27.00
C PRO A 287 36.10 27.29 -27.38
N GLU A 288 36.96 26.77 -28.26
CA GLU A 288 36.79 25.43 -28.84
C GLU A 288 36.76 24.31 -27.79
N SER A 289 37.46 24.49 -26.67
CA SER A 289 37.48 23.56 -25.54
C SER A 289 36.11 23.38 -24.86
N PHE A 290 35.17 24.31 -25.04
CA PHE A 290 33.80 24.19 -24.53
C PHE A 290 32.89 23.35 -25.45
N ARG A 291 33.34 23.03 -26.66
CA ARG A 291 32.54 22.25 -27.61
C ARG A 291 32.42 20.80 -27.18
N ASP A 292 33.34 20.28 -26.36
CA ASP A 292 33.26 18.95 -25.73
C ASP A 292 33.12 19.05 -24.20
N TYR A 293 31.93 18.73 -23.68
CA TYR A 293 31.65 18.76 -22.24
C TYR A 293 32.36 17.64 -21.46
N ALA A 294 32.70 16.52 -22.11
CA ALA A 294 33.46 15.47 -21.46
C ALA A 294 34.89 15.95 -21.21
N GLY A 295 35.54 16.47 -22.26
CA GLY A 295 36.85 17.12 -22.16
C GLY A 295 36.86 18.33 -21.22
N LEU A 296 35.80 19.16 -21.20
CA LEU A 296 35.71 20.31 -20.28
C LEU A 296 35.82 19.90 -18.82
N ARG A 297 35.16 18.80 -18.42
CA ARG A 297 35.22 18.29 -17.05
C ARG A 297 36.64 17.84 -16.69
N GLU A 298 37.29 17.10 -17.58
CA GLU A 298 38.65 16.59 -17.38
C GLU A 298 39.67 17.73 -17.30
N TYR A 299 39.55 18.73 -18.19
CA TYR A 299 40.37 19.94 -18.20
C TYR A 299 40.24 20.76 -16.91
N MET A 300 39.07 20.81 -16.27
CA MET A 300 38.90 21.43 -14.95
C MET A 300 39.55 20.65 -13.81
N ILE A 301 39.54 19.32 -13.87
CA ILE A 301 40.07 18.48 -12.78
C ILE A 301 41.61 18.48 -12.78
N ILE A 302 42.24 18.55 -13.95
CA ILE A 302 43.71 18.58 -14.10
C ILE A 302 44.28 19.98 -13.72
N SER A 303 43.43 20.98 -13.46
CA SER A 303 43.78 22.29 -12.90
C SER A 303 44.79 23.14 -13.71
N GLU A 304 44.96 22.88 -15.01
CA GLU A 304 45.70 23.77 -15.93
C GLU A 304 44.89 25.02 -16.34
N ALA A 305 43.66 25.15 -15.85
CA ALA A 305 42.74 26.18 -16.26
C ALA A 305 42.96 27.52 -15.53
N ASN A 306 42.94 28.61 -16.29
CA ASN A 306 42.94 29.97 -15.74
C ASN A 306 41.61 30.26 -14.99
N ILE A 307 41.66 31.11 -13.96
CA ILE A 307 40.48 31.62 -13.22
C ILE A 307 39.41 32.13 -14.19
N THR A 308 39.79 32.88 -15.23
CA THR A 308 38.84 33.42 -16.23
C THR A 308 38.13 32.29 -16.97
N PHE A 309 38.86 31.23 -17.32
CA PHE A 309 38.29 30.07 -17.99
C PHE A 309 37.29 29.35 -17.08
N ALA A 310 37.64 29.12 -15.81
CA ALA A 310 36.76 28.48 -14.84
C ALA A 310 35.48 29.32 -14.57
N ALA A 311 35.58 30.65 -14.54
CA ALA A 311 34.43 31.53 -14.40
C ALA A 311 33.49 31.46 -15.62
N ILE A 312 34.05 31.51 -16.84
CA ILE A 312 33.27 31.34 -18.08
C ILE A 312 32.64 29.95 -18.12
N ALA A 313 33.36 28.90 -17.70
CA ALA A 313 32.84 27.54 -17.62
C ALA A 313 31.69 27.40 -16.63
N PHE A 314 31.81 28.01 -15.45
CA PHE A 314 30.73 28.03 -14.48
C PHE A 314 29.48 28.71 -15.05
N LEU A 315 29.62 29.92 -15.60
CA LEU A 315 28.48 30.71 -16.10
C LEU A 315 27.82 30.05 -17.33
N SER A 316 28.62 29.60 -18.28
CA SER A 316 28.11 28.93 -19.49
C SER A 316 27.43 27.62 -19.15
N GLN A 317 28.04 26.75 -18.33
CA GLN A 317 27.44 25.48 -17.92
C GLN A 317 26.14 25.71 -17.14
N PHE A 318 26.11 26.71 -16.24
CA PHE A 318 24.93 27.04 -15.45
C PHE A 318 23.75 27.42 -16.35
N THR A 319 23.97 28.34 -17.30
CA THR A 319 22.92 28.81 -18.23
C THR A 319 22.52 27.74 -19.24
N LEU A 320 23.47 27.04 -19.85
CA LEU A 320 23.21 25.99 -20.84
C LEU A 320 22.41 24.83 -20.24
N THR A 321 22.70 24.43 -19.00
CA THR A 321 21.93 23.38 -18.31
C THR A 321 20.51 23.84 -18.00
N MET A 322 20.28 25.12 -17.66
CA MET A 322 18.91 25.65 -17.46
C MET A 322 18.09 25.60 -18.75
N ILE A 323 18.67 26.02 -19.88
CA ILE A 323 18.02 26.00 -21.20
C ILE A 323 17.68 24.55 -21.58
N ALA A 324 18.66 23.65 -21.48
CA ALA A 324 18.52 22.26 -21.88
C ALA A 324 17.54 21.47 -20.99
N PHE A 325 17.63 21.61 -19.66
CA PHE A 325 16.78 20.84 -18.75
C PHE A 325 15.34 21.37 -18.74
N GLY A 326 15.17 22.69 -18.83
CA GLY A 326 13.85 23.34 -18.86
C GLY A 326 12.98 22.90 -20.04
N SER A 327 13.61 22.57 -21.18
CA SER A 327 12.90 22.11 -22.38
C SER A 327 12.27 20.71 -22.25
N GLY A 328 12.56 20.00 -21.14
CA GLY A 328 12.12 18.61 -20.93
C GLY A 328 13.01 17.57 -21.62
N ALA A 329 14.19 17.96 -22.12
CA ALA A 329 15.08 17.06 -22.83
C ALA A 329 15.55 15.89 -21.94
N PRO A 330 15.64 14.66 -22.47
CA PRO A 330 16.16 13.51 -21.75
C PRO A 330 17.62 13.67 -21.35
N GLY A 331 17.85 13.95 -20.06
CA GLY A 331 19.18 14.14 -19.50
C GLY A 331 19.13 14.38 -18.00
N GLY A 332 20.20 14.00 -17.32
CA GLY A 332 20.39 14.12 -15.88
C GLY A 332 21.19 15.35 -15.49
N LEU A 333 21.15 15.70 -14.21
CA LEU A 333 21.80 16.90 -13.68
C LEU A 333 23.13 16.66 -12.97
N PHE A 334 23.48 15.39 -12.73
CA PHE A 334 24.70 15.01 -12.01
C PHE A 334 25.98 15.57 -12.65
N ALA A 335 26.18 15.33 -13.96
CA ALA A 335 27.39 15.79 -14.63
C ALA A 335 27.52 17.33 -14.63
N PRO A 336 26.47 18.10 -15.00
CA PRO A 336 26.48 19.55 -14.83
C PRO A 336 26.81 20.03 -13.42
N SER A 337 26.20 19.46 -12.39
CA SER A 337 26.47 19.86 -11.00
C SER A 337 27.90 19.56 -10.55
N LEU A 338 28.48 18.45 -11.03
CA LEU A 338 29.89 18.15 -10.75
C LEU A 338 30.81 19.15 -11.47
N ILE A 339 30.55 19.49 -12.74
CA ILE A 339 31.34 20.49 -13.48
C ILE A 339 31.26 21.86 -12.80
N LEU A 340 30.06 22.30 -12.43
CA LEU A 340 29.85 23.57 -11.70
C LEU A 340 30.59 23.58 -10.36
N GLY A 341 30.54 22.48 -9.62
CA GLY A 341 31.28 22.32 -8.38
C GLY A 341 32.79 22.35 -8.57
N SER A 342 33.30 21.69 -9.62
CA SER A 342 34.72 21.72 -9.97
C SER A 342 35.19 23.14 -10.30
N CYS A 343 34.43 23.88 -11.12
CA CYS A 343 34.74 25.27 -11.45
C CYS A 343 34.75 26.16 -10.21
N LEU A 344 33.73 26.05 -9.35
CA LEU A 344 33.66 26.84 -8.11
C LEU A 344 34.80 26.49 -7.15
N GLY A 345 35.08 25.19 -7.00
CA GLY A 345 36.20 24.70 -6.21
C GLY A 345 37.53 25.23 -6.70
N HIS A 346 37.78 25.18 -8.02
CA HIS A 346 38.98 25.74 -8.63
C HIS A 346 39.14 27.24 -8.36
N LEU A 347 38.08 28.03 -8.51
CA LEU A 347 38.09 29.47 -8.22
C LEU A 347 38.46 29.76 -6.76
N VAL A 348 37.89 29.01 -5.81
CA VAL A 348 38.21 29.16 -4.38
C VAL A 348 39.62 28.62 -4.09
N GLY A 349 40.04 27.54 -4.72
CA GLY A 349 41.36 26.92 -4.54
C GLY A 349 42.50 27.81 -4.98
N VAL A 350 42.39 28.45 -6.16
CA VAL A 350 43.39 29.44 -6.61
C VAL A 350 43.43 30.65 -5.66
N SER A 351 42.28 31.08 -5.15
CA SER A 351 42.22 32.14 -4.14
C SER A 351 42.90 31.73 -2.82
N ALA A 352 42.64 30.51 -2.35
CA ALA A 352 43.26 29.96 -1.15
C ALA A 352 44.78 29.81 -1.30
N SER A 353 45.24 29.39 -2.48
CA SER A 353 46.66 29.28 -2.81
C SER A 353 47.36 30.63 -2.71
N TYR A 354 46.72 31.70 -3.19
CA TYR A 354 47.24 33.07 -3.06
C TYR A 354 47.38 33.54 -1.60
N PHE A 355 46.44 33.18 -0.72
CA PHE A 355 46.46 33.63 0.68
C PHE A 355 47.27 32.75 1.63
N LEU A 356 47.29 31.44 1.41
CA LEU A 356 47.90 30.46 2.31
C LEU A 356 49.24 29.92 1.81
N ALA A 357 49.66 30.27 0.58
CA ALA A 357 50.84 29.73 -0.09
C ALA A 357 50.84 28.18 -0.17
N VAL A 358 49.64 27.58 -0.27
CA VAL A 358 49.44 26.14 -0.45
C VAL A 358 49.09 25.85 -1.90
N ASP A 359 49.70 24.83 -2.49
CA ASP A 359 49.47 24.46 -3.89
C ASP A 359 48.56 23.22 -4.00
N SER A 360 47.25 23.42 -3.77
CA SER A 360 46.23 22.37 -3.84
C SER A 360 44.92 22.71 -4.61
N PRO A 361 44.89 23.51 -5.71
CA PRO A 361 43.63 23.85 -6.38
C PRO A 361 42.79 22.64 -6.85
N THR A 362 43.45 21.54 -7.21
CA THR A 362 42.82 20.25 -7.55
C THR A 362 41.99 19.68 -6.39
N THR A 363 42.48 19.79 -5.16
CA THR A 363 41.78 19.33 -3.94
C THR A 363 40.49 20.12 -3.74
N TYR A 364 40.54 21.45 -3.94
CA TYR A 364 39.35 22.30 -3.88
C TYR A 364 38.36 22.04 -5.02
N ALA A 365 38.84 21.81 -6.24
CA ALA A 365 37.99 21.45 -7.38
C ALA A 365 37.22 20.15 -7.09
N LEU A 366 37.90 19.10 -6.62
CA LEU A 366 37.29 17.83 -6.25
C LEU A 366 36.33 17.98 -5.06
N ALA A 367 36.71 18.72 -4.02
CA ALA A 367 35.83 18.99 -2.88
C ALA A 367 34.58 19.80 -3.30
N GLY A 368 34.75 20.76 -4.21
CA GLY A 368 33.70 21.57 -4.80
C GLY A 368 32.71 20.76 -5.63
N MET A 369 33.18 19.76 -6.37
CA MET A 369 32.32 18.78 -7.07
C MET A 369 31.32 18.14 -6.12
N GLY A 370 31.80 17.60 -4.99
CA GLY A 370 30.96 16.99 -3.96
C GLY A 370 30.03 18.01 -3.30
N GLY A 371 30.58 19.18 -2.93
CA GLY A 371 29.84 20.30 -2.35
C GLY A 371 28.63 20.75 -3.14
N PHE A 372 28.84 21.10 -4.41
CA PHE A 372 27.78 21.61 -5.27
C PHE A 372 26.75 20.53 -5.59
N PHE A 373 27.18 19.29 -5.83
CA PHE A 373 26.26 18.16 -6.03
C PHE A 373 25.42 17.88 -4.77
N SER A 374 26.03 17.93 -3.58
CA SER A 374 25.34 17.83 -2.29
C SER A 374 24.30 18.93 -2.12
N ALA A 375 24.63 20.17 -2.45
CA ALA A 375 23.70 21.30 -2.38
C ALA A 375 22.49 21.15 -3.32
N VAL A 376 22.71 20.64 -4.53
CA VAL A 376 21.67 20.46 -5.56
C VAL A 376 20.76 19.28 -5.24
N SER A 377 21.36 18.12 -4.96
CA SER A 377 20.65 16.84 -4.84
C SER A 377 20.27 16.47 -3.41
N LYS A 378 20.81 17.15 -2.39
CA LYS A 378 20.59 16.88 -0.94
C LYS A 378 21.02 15.49 -0.48
N VAL A 379 22.11 14.98 -1.06
CA VAL A 379 22.67 13.65 -0.77
C VAL A 379 24.17 13.74 -0.45
N PRO A 380 24.54 14.29 0.73
CA PRO A 380 25.95 14.50 1.09
C PRO A 380 26.77 13.20 1.12
N MET A 381 26.23 12.08 1.62
CA MET A 381 27.00 10.83 1.72
C MET A 381 27.31 10.27 0.34
N THR A 382 26.30 10.25 -0.54
CA THR A 382 26.46 9.84 -1.93
C THR A 382 27.44 10.77 -2.65
N ALA A 383 27.40 12.09 -2.40
CA ALA A 383 28.32 13.05 -3.01
C ALA A 383 29.78 12.78 -2.67
N ILE A 384 30.07 12.56 -1.37
CA ILE A 384 31.42 12.25 -0.88
C ILE A 384 31.92 10.96 -1.54
N VAL A 385 31.10 9.91 -1.54
CA VAL A 385 31.50 8.60 -2.08
C VAL A 385 31.62 8.61 -3.60
N ILE A 386 30.82 9.38 -4.34
CA ILE A 386 31.03 9.58 -5.79
C ILE A 386 32.44 10.07 -6.07
N VAL A 387 32.83 11.17 -5.42
CA VAL A 387 34.13 11.79 -5.71
C VAL A 387 35.27 10.91 -5.22
N PHE A 388 35.15 10.33 -4.02
CA PHE A 388 36.12 9.38 -3.49
C PHE A 388 36.30 8.15 -4.39
N GLU A 389 35.22 7.50 -4.82
CA GLU A 389 35.27 6.27 -5.61
C GLU A 389 35.78 6.52 -7.04
N MET A 390 35.56 7.73 -7.58
CA MET A 390 36.12 8.14 -8.87
C MET A 390 37.60 8.53 -8.83
N THR A 391 38.11 8.97 -7.67
CA THR A 391 39.50 9.46 -7.50
C THR A 391 40.40 8.45 -6.79
N THR A 392 39.80 7.52 -6.03
CA THR A 392 40.46 6.53 -5.18
C THR A 392 41.45 7.12 -4.16
N ASP A 393 41.25 8.39 -3.80
CA ASP A 393 42.12 9.12 -2.87
C ASP A 393 41.44 9.36 -1.52
N PHE A 394 41.96 8.72 -0.47
CA PHE A 394 41.45 8.86 0.89
C PHE A 394 41.69 10.23 1.51
N ASN A 395 42.70 10.98 1.07
CA ASN A 395 43.01 12.31 1.62
C ASN A 395 41.91 13.33 1.28
N LEU A 396 41.14 13.09 0.21
CA LEU A 396 40.02 13.94 -0.19
C LEU A 396 38.76 13.77 0.68
N VAL A 397 38.65 12.68 1.44
CA VAL A 397 37.41 12.35 2.17
C VAL A 397 37.07 13.43 3.19
N LEU A 398 38.06 13.97 3.91
CA LEU A 398 37.83 14.99 4.93
C LEU A 398 37.46 16.37 4.35
N PRO A 399 38.17 16.92 3.34
CA PRO A 399 37.71 18.08 2.58
C PRO A 399 36.29 17.90 2.02
N LEU A 400 36.00 16.75 1.42
CA LEU A 400 34.68 16.44 0.86
C LEU A 400 33.58 16.46 1.93
N MET A 401 33.84 15.91 3.13
CA MET A 401 32.90 15.94 4.24
C MET A 401 32.59 17.39 4.67
N ILE A 402 33.62 18.21 4.87
CA ILE A 402 33.45 19.62 5.30
C ILE A 402 32.61 20.38 4.27
N VAL A 403 33.01 20.34 2.99
CA VAL A 403 32.34 21.09 1.93
C VAL A 403 30.93 20.56 1.69
N SER A 404 30.74 19.23 1.59
CA SER A 404 29.44 18.62 1.26
C SER A 404 28.40 18.82 2.35
N VAL A 405 28.79 18.74 3.63
CA VAL A 405 27.88 18.97 4.77
C VAL A 405 27.57 20.46 4.90
N ALA A 406 28.56 21.34 4.81
CA ALA A 406 28.32 22.78 4.84
C ALA A 406 27.39 23.24 3.71
N ALA A 407 27.64 22.75 2.48
CA ALA A 407 26.82 23.06 1.31
C ALA A 407 25.38 22.53 1.45
N TYR A 408 25.20 21.32 2.00
CA TYR A 408 23.90 20.77 2.32
C TYR A 408 23.14 21.65 3.31
N LEU A 409 23.74 21.99 4.46
CA LEU A 409 23.10 22.78 5.52
C LEU A 409 22.69 24.17 5.04
N VAL A 410 23.56 24.84 4.28
CA VAL A 410 23.27 26.17 3.72
C VAL A 410 22.15 26.08 2.68
N SER A 411 22.27 25.15 1.74
CA SER A 411 21.25 24.97 0.70
C SER A 411 19.89 24.61 1.31
N ASP A 412 19.86 23.79 2.37
CA ASP A 412 18.59 23.32 2.99
C ASP A 412 17.85 24.45 3.70
N LYS A 413 18.57 25.39 4.33
CA LYS A 413 17.98 26.62 4.85
C LYS A 413 17.39 27.52 3.77
N VAL A 414 18.06 27.66 2.62
CA VAL A 414 17.61 28.55 1.53
C VAL A 414 16.46 27.94 0.72
N MET A 415 16.50 26.63 0.52
CA MET A 415 15.56 25.90 -0.32
C MET A 415 15.41 24.46 0.22
N PRO A 416 14.45 24.24 1.14
CA PRO A 416 14.24 22.94 1.78
C PRO A 416 13.84 21.84 0.80
N GLY A 417 14.27 20.62 1.06
CA GLY A 417 13.94 19.42 0.28
C GLY A 417 14.82 19.21 -0.96
N SER A 418 14.82 17.99 -1.51
CA SER A 418 15.66 17.67 -2.67
C SER A 418 15.12 18.29 -3.96
N LEU A 419 16.01 18.52 -4.93
CA LEU A 419 15.60 18.97 -6.26
C LEU A 419 14.58 18.00 -6.87
N TYR A 420 14.80 16.68 -6.71
CA TYR A 420 13.93 15.66 -7.28
C TYR A 420 12.53 15.68 -6.66
N ASP A 421 12.39 15.99 -5.37
CA ASP A 421 11.08 16.17 -4.72
C ASP A 421 10.34 17.36 -5.31
N LYS A 422 11.03 18.48 -5.55
CA LYS A 422 10.42 19.66 -6.18
C LYS A 422 10.03 19.42 -7.64
N LEU A 423 10.84 18.66 -8.38
CA LEU A 423 10.49 18.26 -9.75
C LEU A 423 9.23 17.38 -9.79
N LEU A 424 8.98 16.58 -8.75
CA LEU A 424 7.73 15.84 -8.59
C LEU A 424 6.56 16.77 -8.22
N GLN A 425 6.77 17.70 -7.29
CA GLN A 425 5.75 18.70 -6.91
C GLN A 425 5.28 19.53 -8.11
N LEU A 426 6.19 19.92 -9.01
CA LEU A 426 5.85 20.60 -10.26
C LEU A 426 4.98 19.76 -11.22
N LYS A 427 5.00 18.43 -11.06
CA LYS A 427 4.14 17.50 -11.79
C LYS A 427 2.85 17.16 -11.02
N GLY A 428 2.59 17.83 -9.89
CA GLY A 428 1.46 17.54 -9.01
C GLY A 428 1.63 16.27 -8.17
N ILE A 429 2.85 15.75 -8.04
CA ILE A 429 3.15 14.53 -7.28
C ILE A 429 3.84 14.91 -5.98
N THR A 430 3.18 14.70 -4.85
CA THR A 430 3.76 14.91 -3.52
C THR A 430 4.04 13.55 -2.89
N ILE A 431 5.32 13.22 -2.71
CA ILE A 431 5.71 12.02 -1.95
C ILE A 431 5.74 12.41 -0.48
N THR A 432 4.71 12.04 0.26
CA THR A 432 4.74 12.11 1.72
C THR A 432 5.69 11.01 2.20
N LYS A 433 6.77 11.37 2.89
CA LYS A 433 7.60 10.36 3.58
C LYS A 433 6.66 9.56 4.47
N ALA A 434 6.49 8.28 4.17
CA ALA A 434 5.63 7.40 4.94
C ALA A 434 6.05 7.54 6.41
N VAL A 435 5.11 7.95 7.26
CA VAL A 435 5.26 7.85 8.71
C VAL A 435 5.70 6.41 8.95
N SER A 436 6.94 6.21 9.42
CA SER A 436 7.46 4.85 9.62
C SER A 436 6.47 4.10 10.50
N ALA A 437 6.42 2.76 10.38
CA ALA A 437 5.58 1.95 11.27
C ALA A 437 5.88 2.23 12.77
N GLU A 438 7.06 2.77 13.10
CA GLU A 438 7.39 3.23 14.45
C GLU A 438 6.55 4.45 14.88
N GLY A 439 6.14 5.29 13.94
CA GLY A 439 5.21 6.40 14.16
C GLY A 439 3.82 5.96 14.61
N ILE A 440 3.33 4.79 14.17
CA ILE A 440 2.02 4.25 14.63
C ILE A 440 2.17 3.70 16.05
N LEU A 441 3.23 2.94 16.31
CA LEU A 441 3.51 2.35 17.62
C LEU A 441 3.80 3.41 18.70
N THR A 442 4.28 4.60 18.29
CA THR A 442 4.50 5.75 19.17
C THR A 442 3.31 6.71 19.27
N LYS A 443 2.36 6.68 18.33
CA LYS A 443 1.13 7.51 18.38
C LYS A 443 -0.01 6.84 19.14
N LEU A 444 -0.25 5.54 18.89
CA LEU A 444 -1.34 4.81 19.54
C LEU A 444 -0.95 4.37 20.96
N THR A 445 -1.95 4.32 21.83
CA THR A 445 -1.82 3.89 23.23
C THR A 445 -2.52 2.55 23.46
N ALA A 446 -2.25 1.92 24.60
CA ALA A 446 -2.91 0.70 25.01
C ALA A 446 -4.44 0.87 25.07
N ASN A 447 -4.93 2.05 25.48
CA ASN A 447 -6.36 2.35 25.52
C ASN A 447 -7.04 2.29 24.15
N ASP A 448 -6.33 2.64 23.08
CA ASP A 448 -6.89 2.71 21.72
C ASP A 448 -7.07 1.31 21.10
N VAL A 449 -6.38 0.29 21.64
CA VAL A 449 -6.29 -1.04 21.04
C VAL A 449 -6.74 -2.18 21.97
N MET A 450 -6.69 -1.99 23.29
CA MET A 450 -7.02 -3.04 24.25
C MET A 450 -8.48 -3.52 24.16
N GLN A 451 -8.71 -4.77 24.55
CA GLN A 451 -10.05 -5.30 24.77
C GLN A 451 -10.54 -4.86 26.16
N HIS A 452 -11.63 -4.09 26.21
CA HIS A 452 -12.21 -3.60 27.47
C HIS A 452 -13.07 -4.65 28.19
N ARG A 453 -13.70 -5.57 27.46
CA ARG A 453 -14.50 -6.66 28.04
C ARG A 453 -13.58 -7.86 28.28
N VAL A 454 -13.06 -7.95 29.49
CA VAL A 454 -12.12 -9.00 29.88
C VAL A 454 -12.86 -10.06 30.71
N GLU A 455 -12.83 -11.31 30.28
CA GLU A 455 -13.24 -12.44 31.12
C GLU A 455 -12.20 -12.63 32.23
N THR A 456 -12.66 -12.67 33.48
CA THR A 456 -11.80 -12.79 34.67
C THR A 456 -12.22 -13.97 35.53
N LEU A 457 -11.27 -14.53 36.27
CA LEU A 457 -11.55 -15.57 37.27
C LEU A 457 -11.43 -14.98 38.68
N ASP A 458 -12.19 -15.55 39.61
CA ASP A 458 -12.10 -15.19 41.03
C ASP A 458 -10.89 -15.87 41.69
N ALA A 459 -10.30 -15.22 42.69
CA ALA A 459 -9.16 -15.73 43.45
C ALA A 459 -9.48 -17.04 44.16
N ASP A 460 -10.70 -17.17 44.68
CA ASP A 460 -11.12 -18.25 45.55
C ASP A 460 -11.74 -19.42 44.77
N MET A 461 -11.84 -19.29 43.44
CA MET A 461 -12.29 -20.35 42.55
C MET A 461 -11.34 -21.55 42.62
N THR A 462 -11.92 -22.75 42.59
CA THR A 462 -11.16 -24.00 42.66
C THR A 462 -10.48 -24.32 41.33
N LEU A 463 -9.40 -25.09 41.37
CA LEU A 463 -8.69 -25.55 40.17
C LEU A 463 -9.61 -26.31 39.20
N GLU A 464 -10.52 -27.14 39.70
CA GLU A 464 -11.48 -27.89 38.86
C GLU A 464 -12.42 -26.96 38.11
N GLU A 465 -13.00 -25.97 38.79
CA GLU A 465 -13.87 -24.96 38.17
C GLU A 465 -13.12 -24.14 37.12
N ALA A 466 -11.89 -23.74 37.42
CA ALA A 466 -11.05 -23.03 36.46
C ALA A 466 -10.79 -23.88 35.22
N MET A 467 -10.43 -25.17 35.38
CA MET A 467 -10.25 -26.09 34.26
C MET A 467 -11.53 -26.24 33.42
N GLN A 468 -12.71 -26.24 34.05
CA GLN A 468 -13.98 -26.21 33.32
C GLN A 468 -14.16 -24.92 32.51
N VAL A 469 -13.80 -23.76 33.07
CA VAL A 469 -13.83 -22.47 32.33
C VAL A 469 -12.89 -22.51 31.13
N PHE A 470 -11.65 -22.99 31.29
CA PHE A 470 -10.70 -23.18 30.19
C PHE A 470 -11.19 -24.16 29.12
N SER A 471 -11.99 -25.17 29.49
CA SER A 471 -12.56 -26.14 28.53
C SER A 471 -13.71 -25.56 27.68
N ARG A 472 -14.41 -24.56 28.22
CA ARG A 472 -15.57 -23.91 27.59
C ARG A 472 -15.19 -22.62 26.86
N SER A 473 -14.12 -21.96 27.29
CA SER A 473 -13.62 -20.73 26.70
C SER A 473 -12.52 -20.97 25.67
N HIS A 474 -12.37 -20.05 24.74
CA HIS A 474 -11.33 -20.10 23.70
C HIS A 474 -10.04 -19.38 24.16
N HIS A 475 -10.04 -18.82 25.37
CA HIS A 475 -8.92 -18.10 25.94
C HIS A 475 -7.91 -19.07 26.57
N ARG A 476 -6.63 -18.87 26.24
CA ARG A 476 -5.51 -19.65 26.81
C ARG A 476 -4.96 -19.05 28.11
N GLY A 477 -5.73 -18.18 28.75
CA GLY A 477 -5.43 -17.67 30.09
C GLY A 477 -6.19 -16.41 30.44
N PHE A 478 -6.39 -16.24 31.75
CA PHE A 478 -7.34 -15.31 32.34
C PHE A 478 -6.67 -14.49 33.44
N PRO A 479 -6.96 -13.19 33.52
CA PRO A 479 -6.67 -12.41 34.71
C PRO A 479 -7.49 -12.91 35.89
N VAL A 480 -6.83 -13.03 37.05
CA VAL A 480 -7.47 -13.38 38.32
C VAL A 480 -7.68 -12.10 39.11
N VAL A 481 -8.92 -11.85 39.53
CA VAL A 481 -9.33 -10.63 40.19
C VAL A 481 -10.00 -10.90 41.53
N GLU A 482 -9.85 -9.96 42.46
CA GLU A 482 -10.57 -9.93 43.73
C GLU A 482 -11.14 -8.52 43.89
N ASN A 483 -12.46 -8.40 44.08
CA ASN A 483 -13.15 -7.10 44.18
C ASN A 483 -12.82 -6.13 43.03
N GLY A 484 -12.71 -6.65 41.79
CA GLY A 484 -12.39 -5.88 40.59
C GLY A 484 -10.94 -5.40 40.49
N LYS A 485 -10.06 -5.82 41.41
CA LYS A 485 -8.62 -5.55 41.39
C LYS A 485 -7.87 -6.76 40.86
N LEU A 486 -6.91 -6.52 39.98
CA LEU A 486 -6.04 -7.57 39.45
C LEU A 486 -5.05 -8.03 40.53
N ILE A 487 -5.04 -9.33 40.80
CA ILE A 487 -4.14 -9.95 41.78
C ILE A 487 -3.23 -11.02 41.14
N GLY A 488 -3.60 -11.56 39.98
CA GLY A 488 -2.82 -12.59 39.30
C GLY A 488 -3.23 -12.79 37.83
N ILE A 489 -2.50 -13.67 37.15
CA ILE A 489 -2.92 -14.22 35.86
C ILE A 489 -2.67 -15.73 35.87
N ILE A 490 -3.54 -16.50 35.23
CA ILE A 490 -3.34 -17.95 35.05
C ILE A 490 -3.45 -18.32 33.59
N THR A 491 -2.56 -19.19 33.12
CA THR A 491 -2.50 -19.66 31.73
C THR A 491 -2.63 -21.16 31.65
N GLN A 492 -3.00 -21.66 30.46
CA GLN A 492 -3.17 -23.09 30.26
C GLN A 492 -1.86 -23.89 30.46
N SER A 493 -0.71 -23.26 30.16
CA SER A 493 0.62 -23.81 30.39
C SER A 493 0.95 -23.98 31.87
N ASP A 494 0.43 -23.12 32.74
CA ASP A 494 0.71 -23.18 34.19
C ASP A 494 0.12 -24.44 34.83
N PHE A 495 -0.96 -25.00 34.27
CA PHE A 495 -1.52 -26.29 34.69
C PHE A 495 -0.64 -27.49 34.34
N VAL A 496 0.18 -27.38 33.28
CA VAL A 496 1.06 -28.47 32.83
C VAL A 496 2.36 -28.44 33.63
N THR A 497 2.96 -27.28 33.81
CA THR A 497 4.26 -27.12 34.49
C THR A 497 4.21 -27.48 35.98
N LYS A 498 3.10 -27.19 36.68
CA LYS A 498 2.93 -27.53 38.10
C LYS A 498 2.50 -28.98 38.34
N ARG A 499 1.98 -29.69 37.32
CA ARG A 499 1.74 -31.15 37.41
C ARG A 499 3.02 -31.96 37.47
N ASP A 500 4.08 -31.51 36.78
CA ASP A 500 5.38 -32.18 36.76
C ASP A 500 6.27 -31.80 37.96
N SER A 501 6.11 -30.59 38.49
CA SER A 501 6.96 -30.05 39.57
C SER A 501 6.48 -30.45 40.98
N ASP A 502 5.17 -30.64 41.19
CA ASP A 502 4.56 -30.93 42.50
C ASP A 502 4.02 -32.36 42.62
N SER A 503 4.81 -33.34 42.16
CA SER A 503 4.61 -34.76 42.53
C SER A 503 4.70 -35.01 44.05
N TYR A 504 5.07 -34.00 44.84
CA TYR A 504 5.07 -34.01 46.31
C TYR A 504 3.81 -33.41 46.96
N ILE A 505 2.98 -32.62 46.27
CA ILE A 505 1.76 -32.00 46.87
C ILE A 505 0.54 -32.91 46.69
N LEU A 506 0.49 -33.70 45.61
CA LEU A 506 -0.61 -34.65 45.36
C LEU A 506 -0.53 -35.94 46.20
N SER A 507 0.50 -36.12 47.04
CA SER A 507 0.65 -37.27 47.93
C SER A 507 0.03 -37.08 49.33
N ASN A 508 -0.34 -35.85 49.71
CA ASN A 508 -1.04 -35.55 50.96
C ASN A 508 -2.44 -34.99 50.69
N SER A 509 -3.41 -35.89 50.56
CA SER A 509 -4.80 -35.71 51.01
C SER A 509 -5.60 -34.46 50.59
N GLN A 510 -5.29 -33.79 49.48
CA GLN A 510 -6.20 -32.80 48.89
C GLN A 510 -6.54 -33.20 47.47
N SER A 511 -7.84 -33.40 47.23
CA SER A 511 -8.35 -33.63 45.89
C SER A 511 -8.17 -32.35 45.05
N PRO A 512 -8.10 -32.42 43.71
CA PRO A 512 -8.07 -31.23 42.84
C PRO A 512 -9.23 -30.23 43.08
N LYS A 513 -10.23 -30.60 43.89
CA LYS A 513 -11.36 -29.79 44.31
C LYS A 513 -11.00 -28.75 45.38
N ASP A 514 -9.90 -28.92 46.09
CA ASP A 514 -9.58 -28.11 47.28
C ASP A 514 -8.48 -27.07 47.04
N VAL A 515 -7.83 -27.08 45.86
CA VAL A 515 -6.76 -26.12 45.53
C VAL A 515 -7.35 -24.87 44.90
N SER A 516 -7.17 -23.74 45.59
CA SER A 516 -7.60 -22.41 45.13
C SER A 516 -6.70 -21.86 44.01
N LEU A 517 -7.27 -21.09 43.08
CA LEU A 517 -6.50 -20.38 42.06
C LEU A 517 -5.44 -19.42 42.64
N ARG A 518 -5.67 -18.89 43.84
CA ARG A 518 -4.71 -18.02 44.55
C ARG A 518 -3.34 -18.67 44.75
N GLU A 519 -3.30 -19.98 44.91
CA GLU A 519 -2.07 -20.77 45.14
C GLU A 519 -1.34 -21.11 43.83
N ILE A 520 -2.07 -21.13 42.71
CA ILE A 520 -1.55 -21.60 41.42
C ILE A 520 -1.18 -20.44 40.50
N MET A 521 -1.93 -19.34 40.54
CA MET A 521 -1.77 -18.19 39.64
C MET A 521 -0.36 -17.56 39.71
N ILE A 522 0.05 -16.94 38.61
CA ILE A 522 1.22 -16.07 38.59
C ILE A 522 0.85 -14.80 39.34
N GLN A 523 1.45 -14.62 40.51
CA GLN A 523 1.26 -13.43 41.34
C GLN A 523 1.98 -12.23 40.72
N SER A 524 1.37 -11.05 40.80
CA SER A 524 1.93 -9.80 40.27
C SER A 524 2.31 -9.86 38.77
N PRO A 525 1.34 -10.10 37.86
CA PRO A 525 1.60 -10.16 36.43
C PRO A 525 2.14 -8.83 35.92
N ILE A 526 2.94 -8.89 34.85
CA ILE A 526 3.39 -7.69 34.14
C ILE A 526 2.17 -7.00 33.54
N THR A 527 2.02 -5.70 33.81
CA THR A 527 0.86 -4.90 33.37
C THR A 527 1.29 -3.63 32.67
N VAL A 528 0.36 -3.02 31.94
CA VAL A 528 0.54 -1.71 31.32
C VAL A 528 -0.57 -0.75 31.73
N LYS A 529 -0.31 0.56 31.63
CA LYS A 529 -1.33 1.60 31.85
C LYS A 529 -2.03 1.92 30.52
N PRO A 530 -3.29 2.37 30.51
CA PRO A 530 -4.01 2.74 29.28
C PRO A 530 -3.25 3.76 28.43
N LYS A 531 -2.53 4.69 29.06
CA LYS A 531 -1.75 5.75 28.39
C LYS A 531 -0.40 5.28 27.83
N HIS A 532 0.04 4.05 28.07
CA HIS A 532 1.31 3.57 27.52
C HIS A 532 1.20 3.38 26.01
N HIS A 533 2.22 3.81 25.27
CA HIS A 533 2.30 3.62 23.82
C HIS A 533 2.44 2.15 23.43
N LEU A 534 1.93 1.78 22.26
CA LEU A 534 1.99 0.40 21.76
C LEU A 534 3.43 -0.10 21.55
N SER A 535 4.39 0.79 21.28
CA SER A 535 5.82 0.45 21.23
C SER A 535 6.30 -0.14 22.56
N ASN A 536 5.88 0.44 23.69
CA ASN A 536 6.19 -0.06 25.02
C ASN A 536 5.46 -1.39 25.31
N VAL A 537 4.19 -1.50 24.91
CA VAL A 537 3.42 -2.76 25.05
C VAL A 537 4.08 -3.89 24.27
N LEU A 538 4.48 -3.64 23.03
CA LEU A 538 5.12 -4.64 22.15
C LEU A 538 6.51 -5.03 22.67
N TYR A 539 7.28 -4.06 23.17
CA TYR A 539 8.56 -4.31 23.85
C TYR A 539 8.38 -5.27 25.03
N LEU A 540 7.39 -5.05 25.89
CA LEU A 540 7.13 -5.93 27.04
C LEU A 540 6.68 -7.33 26.61
N LEU A 541 5.80 -7.45 25.61
CA LEU A 541 5.39 -8.75 25.07
C LEU A 541 6.58 -9.55 24.53
N ASP A 542 7.53 -8.88 23.87
CA ASP A 542 8.71 -9.54 23.29
C ASP A 542 9.82 -9.80 24.30
N ARG A 543 10.14 -8.82 25.16
CA ARG A 543 11.17 -8.95 26.19
C ARG A 543 10.89 -10.10 27.15
N TYR A 544 9.62 -10.26 27.55
CA TYR A 544 9.19 -11.29 28.49
C TYR A 544 8.60 -12.53 27.81
N GLN A 545 8.55 -12.57 26.46
CA GLN A 545 8.01 -13.69 25.68
C GLN A 545 6.59 -14.12 26.11
N ILE A 546 5.76 -13.14 26.48
CA ILE A 546 4.38 -13.34 26.93
C ILE A 546 3.39 -12.94 25.83
N SER A 547 2.27 -13.64 25.75
CA SER A 547 1.29 -13.44 24.66
C SER A 547 0.27 -12.33 24.91
N ARG A 548 0.12 -11.88 26.16
CA ARG A 548 -0.91 -10.92 26.59
C ARG A 548 -0.46 -10.13 27.81
N LEU A 549 -0.97 -8.90 27.92
CA LEU A 549 -0.72 -7.99 29.04
C LEU A 549 -2.06 -7.47 29.57
N PRO A 550 -2.37 -7.64 30.86
CA PRO A 550 -3.45 -6.92 31.51
C PRO A 550 -3.16 -5.41 31.51
N VAL A 551 -4.18 -4.62 31.22
CA VAL A 551 -4.13 -3.15 31.28
C VAL A 551 -4.84 -2.70 32.55
N VAL A 552 -4.15 -1.93 33.39
CA VAL A 552 -4.63 -1.54 34.71
C VAL A 552 -4.55 -0.03 34.94
N GLU A 553 -5.55 0.52 35.65
CA GLU A 553 -5.47 1.83 36.29
C GLU A 553 -5.30 1.63 37.80
N GLY A 554 -4.09 1.87 38.30
CA GLY A 554 -3.73 1.48 39.66
C GLY A 554 -3.71 -0.04 39.81
N ARG A 555 -4.70 -0.60 40.52
CA ARG A 555 -4.92 -2.06 40.63
C ARG A 555 -6.19 -2.53 39.92
N LYS A 556 -6.99 -1.63 39.38
CA LYS A 556 -8.25 -1.99 38.70
C LYS A 556 -7.94 -2.47 37.28
N LEU A 557 -8.46 -3.64 36.93
CA LEU A 557 -8.36 -4.15 35.56
C LEU A 557 -9.30 -3.36 34.65
N VAL A 558 -8.76 -2.76 33.59
CA VAL A 558 -9.54 -1.93 32.63
C VAL A 558 -9.49 -2.48 31.20
N GLY A 559 -8.58 -3.41 30.91
CA GLY A 559 -8.53 -4.11 29.65
C GLY A 559 -7.47 -5.20 29.60
N ILE A 560 -7.35 -5.87 28.46
CA ILE A 560 -6.26 -6.78 28.14
C ILE A 560 -5.81 -6.51 26.70
N ILE A 561 -4.50 -6.54 26.45
CA ILE A 561 -3.93 -6.30 25.12
C ILE A 561 -3.02 -7.45 24.71
N THR A 562 -3.17 -7.91 23.47
CA THR A 562 -2.37 -9.00 22.90
C THR A 562 -1.57 -8.55 21.68
N ARG A 563 -0.57 -9.35 21.29
CA ARG A 563 0.19 -9.13 20.06
C ARG A 563 -0.71 -9.11 18.81
N ALA A 564 -1.77 -9.93 18.80
CA ALA A 564 -2.74 -9.97 17.71
C ALA A 564 -3.56 -8.68 17.62
N ASP A 565 -3.91 -8.06 18.75
CA ASP A 565 -4.63 -6.78 18.76
C ASP A 565 -3.77 -5.65 18.18
N ILE A 566 -2.47 -5.62 18.52
CA ILE A 566 -1.51 -4.64 17.98
C ILE A 566 -1.34 -4.84 16.47
N ILE A 567 -1.16 -6.09 16.01
CA ILE A 567 -1.03 -6.41 14.58
C ILE A 567 -2.31 -6.04 13.82
N ARG A 568 -3.49 -6.31 14.41
CA ARG A 568 -4.77 -5.93 13.82
C ARG A 568 -4.90 -4.40 13.71
N ALA A 569 -4.59 -3.67 14.77
CA ALA A 569 -4.62 -2.21 14.76
C ALA A 569 -3.64 -1.64 13.73
N GLN A 570 -2.45 -2.22 13.61
CA GLN A 570 -1.46 -1.83 12.59
C GLN A 570 -1.96 -2.14 11.17
N ALA A 571 -2.56 -3.31 10.94
CA ALA A 571 -3.12 -3.70 9.65
C ALA A 571 -4.33 -2.83 9.26
N GLU A 572 -5.19 -2.49 10.22
CA GLU A 572 -6.29 -1.53 10.03
C GLU A 572 -5.72 -0.15 9.67
N HIS A 573 -4.71 0.35 10.39
CA HIS A 573 -4.08 1.64 10.08
C HIS A 573 -3.30 1.65 8.77
N LEU A 574 -2.70 0.53 8.35
CA LEU A 574 -2.02 0.40 7.05
C LEU A 574 -3.03 0.33 5.89
N ASN A 575 -4.16 -0.33 6.10
CA ASN A 575 -5.28 -0.34 5.15
C ASN A 575 -5.98 1.02 5.05
N TYR A 576 -6.08 1.74 6.17
CA TYR A 576 -6.45 3.15 6.19
C TYR A 576 -5.33 4.04 5.65
N GLY A 577 -4.05 3.67 5.72
CA GLY A 577 -2.92 4.44 5.20
C GLY A 577 -2.82 4.47 3.67
N ASN A 578 -3.50 3.56 2.97
CA ASN A 578 -3.78 3.67 1.52
C ASN A 578 -4.97 4.61 1.22
N VAL A 579 -5.58 5.18 2.25
CA VAL A 579 -6.52 6.28 2.20
C VAL A 579 -5.83 7.46 2.87
N THR A 580 -5.25 8.35 2.08
CA THR A 580 -4.80 9.66 2.58
C THR A 580 -5.87 10.29 3.49
N PRO A 581 -5.52 10.80 4.68
CA PRO A 581 -6.43 11.67 5.42
C PRO A 581 -6.41 13.04 4.74
N GLU A 582 -7.16 13.15 3.65
CA GLU A 582 -7.69 14.42 3.17
C GLU A 582 -9.19 14.24 2.98
N SER A 583 -9.92 15.07 3.70
CA SER A 583 -11.36 15.08 3.94
C SER A 583 -11.91 13.87 4.72
N GLU A 584 -12.55 14.15 5.85
CA GLU A 584 -13.59 13.24 6.36
C GLU A 584 -14.51 12.86 5.19
N PRO A 585 -14.90 11.59 5.02
CA PRO A 585 -15.84 11.22 3.97
C PRO A 585 -17.09 12.08 4.12
N GLU A 586 -17.37 12.91 3.11
CA GLU A 586 -18.58 13.71 3.13
C GLU A 586 -19.80 12.77 3.21
N PRO A 587 -20.80 13.11 4.04
CA PRO A 587 -21.97 12.25 4.20
C PRO A 587 -22.69 12.06 2.87
N SER A 588 -23.39 10.94 2.73
CA SER A 588 -24.07 10.65 1.48
C SER A 588 -25.22 11.64 1.20
N TYR A 589 -25.35 12.03 -0.07
CA TYR A 589 -26.30 13.05 -0.51
C TYR A 589 -27.52 12.45 -1.22
N VAL A 590 -28.73 12.86 -0.83
CA VAL A 590 -29.99 12.37 -1.43
C VAL A 590 -30.31 13.17 -2.70
N VAL A 591 -30.19 12.55 -3.88
CA VAL A 591 -30.47 13.19 -5.17
C VAL A 591 -31.88 12.95 -5.69
N TYR A 592 -32.61 11.98 -5.12
CA TYR A 592 -34.00 11.68 -5.47
C TYR A 592 -34.68 11.01 -4.30
N GLN A 593 -35.94 11.35 -4.05
CA GLN A 593 -36.73 10.71 -3.02
C GLN A 593 -38.23 10.72 -3.38
N THR A 594 -38.93 9.64 -3.03
CA THR A 594 -40.39 9.56 -2.99
C THR A 594 -40.84 9.13 -1.60
N ARG A 595 -41.96 9.69 -1.15
CA ARG A 595 -42.54 9.41 0.18
C ARG A 595 -43.96 8.88 0.02
N SER A 596 -44.29 7.88 0.83
CA SER A 596 -45.65 7.39 1.02
C SER A 596 -46.19 7.83 2.40
N PRO A 597 -47.50 7.73 2.68
CA PRO A 597 -48.05 8.07 3.99
C PRO A 597 -47.37 7.25 5.10
N ASN A 598 -46.95 7.92 6.19
CA ASN A 598 -46.33 7.27 7.34
C ASN A 598 -47.42 6.64 8.24
N ILE A 599 -47.86 5.43 7.91
CA ILE A 599 -48.94 4.70 8.61
C ILE A 599 -48.45 3.44 9.35
N GLY A 600 -47.17 3.11 9.27
CA GLY A 600 -46.60 1.91 9.87
C GLY A 600 -46.12 2.10 11.31
N ARG A 601 -45.90 0.98 12.00
CA ARG A 601 -45.36 0.88 13.37
C ARG A 601 -43.84 0.74 13.41
N GLY A 602 -43.18 0.78 12.26
CA GLY A 602 -41.74 0.62 12.09
C GLY A 602 -41.33 0.62 10.62
N ARG A 603 -40.04 0.52 10.35
CA ARG A 603 -39.48 0.58 8.99
C ARG A 603 -38.52 -0.56 8.69
N LEU A 604 -38.63 -1.08 7.46
CA LEU A 604 -37.77 -2.10 6.89
C LEU A 604 -36.99 -1.50 5.72
N LEU A 605 -35.65 -1.52 5.80
CA LEU A 605 -34.78 -1.04 4.72
C LEU A 605 -34.42 -2.16 3.75
N VAL A 606 -34.57 -1.91 2.45
CA VAL A 606 -34.13 -2.79 1.37
C VAL A 606 -33.18 -2.03 0.43
N PRO A 607 -31.86 -2.23 0.51
CA PRO A 607 -30.93 -1.71 -0.49
C PRO A 607 -31.09 -2.47 -1.81
N VAL A 608 -31.41 -1.77 -2.90
CA VAL A 608 -31.78 -2.39 -4.18
C VAL A 608 -30.71 -2.13 -5.24
N ALA A 609 -29.71 -3.00 -5.37
CA ALA A 609 -28.62 -2.83 -6.34
C ALA A 609 -28.80 -3.62 -7.65
N ASN A 610 -29.37 -4.84 -7.59
CA ASN A 610 -29.54 -5.72 -8.74
C ASN A 610 -31.04 -5.90 -9.08
N PRO A 611 -31.50 -5.57 -10.31
CA PRO A 611 -32.88 -5.81 -10.73
C PRO A 611 -33.33 -7.27 -10.66
N GLU A 612 -32.43 -8.23 -10.87
CA GLU A 612 -32.77 -9.66 -10.88
C GLU A 612 -33.19 -10.16 -9.50
N THR A 613 -32.49 -9.71 -8.46
CA THR A 613 -32.75 -10.12 -7.07
C THR A 613 -33.77 -9.20 -6.38
N ALA A 614 -33.95 -7.98 -6.87
CA ALA A 614 -34.79 -6.95 -6.27
C ALA A 614 -36.23 -7.42 -6.03
N ALA A 615 -36.84 -8.08 -7.01
CA ALA A 615 -38.24 -8.50 -6.92
C ALA A 615 -38.48 -9.48 -5.77
N ILE A 616 -37.59 -10.47 -5.59
CA ILE A 616 -37.72 -11.49 -4.53
C ILE A 616 -37.46 -10.86 -3.16
N LEU A 617 -36.42 -10.02 -3.04
CA LEU A 617 -36.13 -9.31 -1.79
C LEU A 617 -37.30 -8.40 -1.37
N LEU A 618 -37.94 -7.73 -2.33
CA LEU A 618 -39.14 -6.93 -2.09
C LEU A 618 -40.36 -7.78 -1.71
N GLN A 619 -40.53 -8.97 -2.29
CA GLN A 619 -41.58 -9.90 -1.87
C GLN A 619 -41.40 -10.35 -0.41
N MET A 620 -40.16 -10.69 -0.02
CA MET A 620 -39.83 -11.06 1.35
C MET A 620 -40.05 -9.89 2.31
N ALA A 621 -39.60 -8.68 1.93
CA ALA A 621 -39.82 -7.46 2.69
C ALA A 621 -41.32 -7.16 2.85
N ALA A 622 -42.11 -7.35 1.78
CA ALA A 622 -43.56 -7.15 1.80
C ALA A 622 -44.27 -8.11 2.75
N ALA A 623 -43.87 -9.38 2.79
CA ALA A 623 -44.40 -10.38 3.72
C ALA A 623 -44.14 -9.97 5.18
N ILE A 624 -42.90 -9.56 5.49
CA ILE A 624 -42.51 -9.09 6.84
C ILE A 624 -43.26 -7.79 7.19
N ALA A 625 -43.33 -6.85 6.25
CA ALA A 625 -43.99 -5.56 6.44
C ALA A 625 -45.48 -5.72 6.74
N ARG A 626 -46.17 -6.65 6.07
CA ARG A 626 -47.58 -6.93 6.32
C ARG A 626 -47.81 -7.57 7.68
N ASP A 627 -46.92 -8.48 8.11
CA ASP A 627 -47.02 -9.13 9.43
C ASP A 627 -46.77 -8.16 10.59
N ARG A 628 -45.79 -7.25 10.44
CA ARG A 628 -45.36 -6.33 11.50
C ARG A 628 -45.95 -4.92 11.39
N HIS A 629 -46.78 -4.67 10.37
CA HIS A 629 -47.24 -3.34 10.00
C HIS A 629 -46.10 -2.33 9.80
N TYR A 630 -45.02 -2.75 9.13
CA TYR A 630 -43.90 -1.86 8.79
C TYR A 630 -44.11 -1.19 7.44
N GLU A 631 -43.44 -0.06 7.27
CA GLU A 631 -43.22 0.57 5.97
C GLU A 631 -41.91 0.06 5.36
N ILE A 632 -41.82 0.10 4.03
CA ILE A 632 -40.59 -0.27 3.33
C ILE A 632 -39.87 1.01 2.90
N GLU A 633 -38.58 1.09 3.20
CA GLU A 633 -37.67 2.10 2.66
C GLU A 633 -36.75 1.40 1.64
N CYS A 634 -36.77 1.84 0.38
CA CYS A 634 -35.88 1.33 -0.66
C CYS A 634 -34.82 2.35 -1.02
N VAL A 635 -33.55 1.97 -0.90
CA VAL A 635 -32.42 2.83 -1.24
C VAL A 635 -31.65 2.28 -2.42
N GLN A 636 -31.28 3.16 -3.34
CA GLN A 636 -30.32 2.88 -4.39
C GLN A 636 -29.13 3.84 -4.28
N ILE A 637 -27.92 3.29 -4.33
CA ILE A 637 -26.69 4.07 -4.08
C ILE A 637 -25.91 4.21 -5.37
N ILE A 638 -25.54 5.44 -5.72
CA ILE A 638 -24.66 5.78 -6.84
C ILE A 638 -23.30 6.15 -6.25
N LEU A 639 -22.27 5.39 -6.63
CA LEU A 639 -20.91 5.64 -6.14
C LEU A 639 -20.22 6.74 -6.95
N VAL A 640 -19.57 7.66 -6.24
CA VAL A 640 -18.71 8.70 -6.81
C VAL A 640 -17.30 8.59 -6.24
N SER A 641 -16.31 8.99 -7.05
CA SER A 641 -14.91 9.02 -6.62
C SER A 641 -14.74 9.86 -5.36
N ARG A 642 -13.83 9.46 -4.46
CA ARG A 642 -13.50 10.22 -3.23
C ARG A 642 -12.98 11.63 -3.48
N HIS A 643 -12.59 11.94 -4.72
CA HIS A 643 -12.14 13.27 -5.13
C HIS A 643 -13.29 14.22 -5.54
N ASN A 644 -14.53 13.74 -5.63
CA ASN A 644 -15.68 14.55 -6.05
C ASN A 644 -16.74 14.57 -4.93
N SER A 645 -17.16 15.75 -4.46
CA SER A 645 -18.21 15.86 -3.43
C SER A 645 -19.50 15.13 -3.85
N PRO A 646 -20.09 14.26 -3.00
CA PRO A 646 -21.38 13.64 -3.28
C PRO A 646 -22.51 14.64 -3.52
N SER A 647 -22.41 15.84 -2.93
CA SER A 647 -23.42 16.91 -3.06
C SER A 647 -23.29 17.70 -4.36
N GLU A 648 -22.08 17.83 -4.91
CA GLU A 648 -21.80 18.61 -6.13
C GLU A 648 -21.73 17.75 -7.41
N THR A 649 -21.56 16.44 -7.26
CA THR A 649 -21.38 15.55 -8.41
C THR A 649 -22.68 15.31 -9.16
N SER A 650 -22.73 15.73 -10.43
CA SER A 650 -23.84 15.40 -11.33
C SER A 650 -23.88 13.90 -11.65
N VAL A 651 -24.99 13.24 -11.30
CA VAL A 651 -25.19 11.79 -11.51
C VAL A 651 -26.40 11.50 -12.39
N ARG A 652 -26.28 10.47 -13.23
CA ARG A 652 -27.39 9.99 -14.06
C ARG A 652 -28.29 9.04 -13.27
N THR A 653 -29.47 9.50 -12.86
CA THR A 653 -30.41 8.73 -12.02
C THR A 653 -31.35 7.79 -12.79
N ALA A 654 -31.33 7.78 -14.13
CA ALA A 654 -32.32 7.08 -14.94
C ALA A 654 -32.44 5.58 -14.66
N LYS A 655 -31.31 4.85 -14.57
CA LYS A 655 -31.32 3.40 -14.26
C LYS A 655 -31.84 3.12 -12.86
N SER A 656 -31.38 3.90 -11.88
CA SER A 656 -31.82 3.80 -10.47
C SER A 656 -33.31 4.10 -10.31
N ARG A 657 -33.82 5.14 -11.00
CA ARG A 657 -35.25 5.47 -11.00
C ARG A 657 -36.11 4.39 -11.64
N ARG A 658 -35.63 3.73 -12.72
CA ARG A 658 -36.35 2.61 -13.33
C ARG A 658 -36.52 1.45 -12.34
N LEU A 659 -35.47 1.13 -11.59
CA LEU A 659 -35.48 0.08 -10.57
C LEU A 659 -36.43 0.43 -9.41
N LEU A 660 -36.37 1.67 -8.89
CA LEU A 660 -37.26 2.12 -7.82
C LEU A 660 -38.73 2.19 -8.27
N ARG A 661 -39.01 2.59 -9.52
CA ARG A 661 -40.37 2.55 -10.08
C ARG A 661 -40.94 1.13 -10.14
N GLN A 662 -40.12 0.13 -10.45
CA GLN A 662 -40.56 -1.27 -10.40
C GLN A 662 -40.94 -1.68 -8.97
N ALA A 663 -40.15 -1.24 -7.98
CA ALA A 663 -40.48 -1.46 -6.57
C ALA A 663 -41.80 -0.78 -6.17
N GLU A 664 -42.04 0.46 -6.59
CA GLU A 664 -43.28 1.21 -6.34
C GLU A 664 -44.51 0.51 -6.93
N VAL A 665 -44.40 -0.01 -8.16
CA VAL A 665 -45.49 -0.76 -8.81
C VAL A 665 -45.83 -2.03 -8.02
N LEU A 666 -44.81 -2.77 -7.57
CA LEU A 666 -44.99 -3.98 -6.77
C LEU A 666 -45.61 -3.66 -5.40
N ALA A 667 -45.10 -2.64 -4.70
CA ALA A 667 -45.60 -2.23 -3.40
C ALA A 667 -47.06 -1.75 -3.48
N LYS A 668 -47.42 -1.00 -4.54
CA LYS A 668 -48.81 -0.58 -4.81
C LYS A 668 -49.72 -1.79 -5.02
N LYS A 669 -49.27 -2.79 -5.79
CA LYS A 669 -50.01 -4.05 -5.99
C LYS A 669 -50.24 -4.79 -4.67
N TRP A 670 -49.27 -4.76 -3.76
CA TRP A 670 -49.37 -5.41 -2.45
C TRP A 670 -50.01 -4.56 -1.35
N LYS A 671 -50.38 -3.29 -1.66
CA LYS A 671 -50.94 -2.29 -0.73
C LYS A 671 -50.02 -2.03 0.47
N ILE A 672 -48.72 -1.87 0.23
CA ILE A 672 -47.71 -1.59 1.26
C ILE A 672 -47.13 -0.19 1.02
N PRO A 673 -47.03 0.66 2.06
CA PRO A 673 -46.33 1.95 1.96
C PRO A 673 -44.86 1.73 1.63
N LEU A 674 -44.41 2.34 0.52
CA LEU A 674 -43.03 2.30 0.06
C LEU A 674 -42.49 3.71 -0.08
N HIS A 675 -41.36 3.97 0.58
CA HIS A 675 -40.53 5.15 0.37
C HIS A 675 -39.34 4.76 -0.49
N THR A 676 -38.96 5.59 -1.46
CA THR A 676 -37.78 5.32 -2.28
C THR A 676 -36.80 6.48 -2.21
N GLN A 677 -35.50 6.17 -2.26
CA GLN A 677 -34.45 7.18 -2.28
C GLN A 677 -33.26 6.75 -3.15
N ILE A 678 -32.63 7.71 -3.82
CA ILE A 678 -31.34 7.55 -4.49
C ILE A 678 -30.34 8.42 -3.73
N ARG A 679 -29.28 7.80 -3.22
CA ARG A 679 -28.18 8.47 -2.53
C ARG A 679 -26.90 8.40 -3.36
N VAL A 680 -26.12 9.47 -3.35
CA VAL A 680 -24.77 9.55 -3.91
C VAL A 680 -23.80 9.45 -2.77
N ALA A 681 -22.79 8.57 -2.86
CA ALA A 681 -21.87 8.30 -1.76
C ALA A 681 -20.50 7.83 -2.25
N HIS A 682 -19.51 7.87 -1.37
CA HIS A 682 -18.20 7.24 -1.60
C HIS A 682 -18.18 5.76 -1.23
N ASP A 683 -18.91 5.39 -0.18
CA ASP A 683 -19.01 4.02 0.32
C ASP A 683 -20.51 3.64 0.43
N PRO A 684 -20.93 2.54 -0.20
CA PRO A 684 -22.32 2.10 -0.09
C PRO A 684 -22.69 1.61 1.31
N ALA A 685 -21.75 1.09 2.11
CA ALA A 685 -22.03 0.66 3.47
C ALA A 685 -22.35 1.84 4.39
N GLU A 686 -21.57 2.91 4.27
CA GLU A 686 -21.76 4.16 5.03
C GLU A 686 -23.10 4.80 4.71
N ALA A 687 -23.46 4.93 3.43
CA ALA A 687 -24.76 5.46 3.02
C ALA A 687 -25.96 4.62 3.50
N ILE A 688 -25.79 3.29 3.61
CA ILE A 688 -26.81 2.40 4.21
C ILE A 688 -26.91 2.67 5.72
N LEU A 689 -25.79 2.80 6.43
CA LEU A 689 -25.77 3.06 7.87
C LEU A 689 -26.35 4.44 8.22
N GLU A 690 -26.02 5.47 7.43
CA GLU A 690 -26.65 6.79 7.51
C GLU A 690 -28.17 6.68 7.34
N THR A 691 -28.63 5.94 6.32
CA THR A 691 -30.06 5.69 6.12
C THR A 691 -30.69 4.98 7.32
N ILE A 692 -30.02 3.97 7.89
CA ILE A 692 -30.50 3.26 9.08
C ILE A 692 -30.71 4.23 10.24
N HIS A 693 -29.75 5.13 10.45
CA HIS A 693 -29.78 6.11 11.52
C HIS A 693 -30.86 7.19 11.28
N GLU A 694 -30.82 7.86 10.13
CA GLU A 694 -31.74 8.96 9.77
C GLU A 694 -33.21 8.52 9.69
N ARG A 695 -33.46 7.29 9.22
CA ARG A 695 -34.83 6.79 9.02
C ARG A 695 -35.32 5.93 10.19
N HIS A 696 -34.51 5.73 11.23
CA HIS A 696 -34.82 4.89 12.38
C HIS A 696 -35.29 3.48 11.95
N ILE A 697 -34.48 2.83 11.10
CA ILE A 697 -34.81 1.52 10.55
C ILE A 697 -34.81 0.46 11.65
N ASN A 698 -35.82 -0.42 11.65
CA ASN A 698 -35.93 -1.51 12.63
C ASN A 698 -35.32 -2.82 12.12
N LEU A 699 -35.35 -3.05 10.81
CA LEU A 699 -34.82 -4.24 10.16
C LEU A 699 -34.24 -3.87 8.79
N ILE A 700 -33.01 -4.28 8.49
CA ILE A 700 -32.47 -4.24 7.13
C ILE A 700 -32.55 -5.64 6.51
N LEU A 701 -33.06 -5.70 5.26
CA LEU A 701 -33.09 -6.90 4.43
C LEU A 701 -32.21 -6.65 3.20
N MET A 702 -31.14 -7.42 3.05
CA MET A 702 -30.15 -7.23 1.98
C MET A 702 -29.75 -8.56 1.33
N GLY A 703 -29.62 -8.55 0.00
CA GLY A 703 -29.08 -9.70 -0.73
C GLY A 703 -27.55 -9.75 -0.71
N TRP A 704 -26.96 -10.96 -0.72
CA TRP A 704 -25.52 -11.14 -0.96
C TRP A 704 -25.25 -12.23 -2.01
N LYS A 705 -24.13 -12.13 -2.74
CA LYS A 705 -23.80 -13.00 -3.89
C LYS A 705 -23.05 -14.30 -3.54
N GLY A 706 -22.51 -14.42 -2.33
CA GLY A 706 -21.90 -15.66 -1.83
C GLY A 706 -20.47 -15.98 -2.25
N GLU A 707 -19.83 -15.18 -3.12
CA GLU A 707 -18.41 -15.34 -3.50
C GLU A 707 -17.65 -14.03 -3.29
N THR A 708 -16.50 -14.09 -2.59
CA THR A 708 -15.58 -12.96 -2.43
C THR A 708 -14.15 -13.36 -2.75
N SER A 709 -13.49 -12.62 -3.65
CA SER A 709 -12.10 -12.83 -4.06
C SER A 709 -11.07 -12.08 -3.19
N THR A 710 -11.50 -11.47 -2.08
CA THR A 710 -10.65 -10.63 -1.22
C THR A 710 -10.22 -11.39 0.04
N PRO A 711 -8.91 -11.61 0.28
CA PRO A 711 -8.42 -12.32 1.46
C PRO A 711 -8.86 -11.64 2.77
N GLY A 712 -9.47 -12.40 3.69
CA GLY A 712 -9.89 -11.91 5.02
C GLY A 712 -11.29 -11.26 5.09
N ARG A 713 -12.07 -11.29 4.01
CA ARG A 713 -13.49 -10.87 3.97
C ARG A 713 -14.37 -12.10 3.71
N ILE A 714 -15.57 -12.11 4.30
CA ILE A 714 -16.42 -13.31 4.34
C ILE A 714 -17.63 -13.14 3.42
N PHE A 715 -18.38 -12.04 3.53
CA PHE A 715 -19.55 -11.77 2.70
C PHE A 715 -19.38 -10.54 1.78
N GLY A 716 -18.24 -9.85 1.90
CA GLY A 716 -17.84 -8.69 1.11
C GLY A 716 -17.85 -7.41 1.93
N ASN A 717 -17.17 -6.36 1.45
CA ASN A 717 -16.95 -5.12 2.22
C ASN A 717 -18.24 -4.49 2.76
N VAL A 718 -19.32 -4.47 1.98
CA VAL A 718 -20.59 -3.85 2.38
C VAL A 718 -21.28 -4.67 3.46
N VAL A 719 -21.49 -5.96 3.20
CA VAL A 719 -22.21 -6.86 4.10
C VAL A 719 -21.49 -7.02 5.43
N ASP A 720 -20.16 -7.20 5.40
CA ASP A 720 -19.33 -7.32 6.61
C ASP A 720 -19.40 -6.05 7.48
N THR A 721 -19.51 -4.87 6.86
CA THR A 721 -19.64 -3.58 7.56
C THR A 721 -21.03 -3.43 8.18
N ILE A 722 -22.09 -3.79 7.45
CA ILE A 722 -23.47 -3.78 7.97
C ILE A 722 -23.63 -4.75 9.15
N ILE A 723 -23.11 -5.97 9.06
CA ILE A 723 -23.14 -6.95 10.18
C ILE A 723 -22.49 -6.35 11.43
N ARG A 724 -21.41 -5.58 11.24
CA ARG A 724 -20.57 -5.04 12.31
C ARG A 724 -21.16 -3.80 12.98
N GLN A 725 -21.79 -2.91 12.21
CA GLN A 725 -22.13 -1.55 12.65
C GLN A 725 -23.64 -1.26 12.68
N ALA A 726 -24.49 -2.05 12.00
CA ALA A 726 -25.93 -1.77 11.97
C ALA A 726 -26.57 -1.95 13.36
N THR A 727 -27.24 -0.90 13.82
CA THR A 727 -27.94 -0.83 15.12
C THR A 727 -29.31 -1.50 15.10
N CYS A 728 -29.91 -1.70 13.93
CA CYS A 728 -31.20 -2.39 13.72
C CYS A 728 -31.03 -3.90 13.57
N ASP A 729 -32.10 -4.72 13.52
CA ASP A 729 -32.01 -6.14 13.14
C ASP A 729 -31.47 -6.27 11.70
N VAL A 730 -30.71 -7.34 11.39
CA VAL A 730 -30.11 -7.57 10.07
C VAL A 730 -30.54 -8.94 9.55
N MET A 731 -31.10 -8.97 8.34
CA MET A 731 -31.45 -10.16 7.59
C MET A 731 -30.73 -10.16 6.24
N LEU A 732 -29.84 -11.12 6.04
CA LEU A 732 -29.11 -11.30 4.79
C LEU A 732 -29.71 -12.48 4.03
N VAL A 733 -29.81 -12.35 2.70
CA VAL A 733 -30.40 -13.39 1.84
C VAL A 733 -29.46 -13.71 0.67
N LYS A 734 -29.01 -14.96 0.58
CA LYS A 734 -28.41 -15.54 -0.64
C LYS A 734 -29.53 -16.28 -1.35
N LEU A 735 -29.89 -15.82 -2.54
CA LEU A 735 -30.85 -16.54 -3.37
C LEU A 735 -30.18 -17.78 -3.98
N GLY A 736 -30.93 -18.87 -4.09
CA GLY A 736 -30.43 -20.10 -4.69
C GLY A 736 -30.15 -19.97 -6.19
N ASN A 737 -29.25 -20.80 -6.72
CA ASN A 737 -28.90 -20.83 -8.14
C ASN A 737 -30.06 -21.38 -8.97
N THR A 738 -30.99 -20.50 -9.33
CA THR A 738 -32.04 -20.77 -10.32
C THR A 738 -31.97 -19.67 -11.36
N ASP A 739 -31.89 -20.03 -12.64
CA ASP A 739 -31.75 -19.08 -13.76
C ASP A 739 -32.76 -17.93 -13.67
N HIS A 740 -32.30 -16.78 -13.16
CA HIS A 740 -33.14 -15.61 -12.92
C HIS A 740 -33.37 -14.83 -14.21
N SER A 741 -34.17 -15.39 -15.13
CA SER A 741 -34.63 -14.70 -16.33
C SER A 741 -36.06 -14.15 -16.16
N LEU A 742 -36.13 -12.91 -15.64
CA LEU A 742 -37.22 -11.91 -15.69
C LEU A 742 -38.70 -12.37 -15.60
N LEU A 743 -39.40 -11.82 -14.60
CA LEU A 743 -40.87 -11.61 -14.58
C LEU A 743 -41.34 -10.81 -15.82
N PRO A 744 -42.57 -11.01 -16.33
CA PRO A 744 -43.02 -10.44 -17.59
C PRO A 744 -43.12 -8.91 -17.54
N ILE A 745 -42.57 -8.28 -18.59
CA ILE A 745 -42.81 -6.88 -18.96
C ILE A 745 -44.16 -6.86 -19.70
N PRO A 746 -45.23 -6.20 -19.20
CA PRO A 746 -46.33 -5.86 -20.08
C PRO A 746 -45.80 -4.79 -21.06
N HIS A 747 -46.00 -5.01 -22.36
CA HIS A 747 -45.53 -4.22 -23.51
C HIS A 747 -44.27 -4.73 -24.24
N SER A 748 -44.36 -5.90 -24.87
CA SER A 748 -43.66 -6.18 -26.14
C SER A 748 -44.54 -7.14 -26.97
N PRO A 749 -44.97 -6.81 -28.21
CA PRO A 749 -45.82 -7.69 -29.02
C PRO A 749 -45.05 -8.84 -29.69
N PHE A 750 -43.74 -8.95 -29.49
CA PHE A 750 -42.90 -9.94 -30.16
C PHE A 750 -42.04 -10.64 -29.13
N LEU A 751 -42.37 -11.91 -28.86
CA LEU A 751 -41.52 -13.05 -28.46
C LEU A 751 -42.42 -14.09 -27.78
N THR A 752 -42.90 -15.05 -28.58
CA THR A 752 -43.48 -16.32 -28.10
C THR A 752 -42.34 -17.25 -27.74
N ASP A 753 -42.09 -17.47 -26.45
CA ASP A 753 -41.25 -18.58 -26.02
C ASP A 753 -41.91 -19.30 -24.84
N HIS A 754 -42.37 -20.52 -25.12
CA HIS A 754 -43.05 -21.43 -24.19
C HIS A 754 -42.00 -22.20 -23.39
N SER A 755 -41.53 -21.63 -22.27
CA SER A 755 -40.82 -22.38 -21.24
C SER A 755 -41.33 -21.99 -19.85
N PRO A 756 -41.65 -22.95 -18.95
CA PRO A 756 -42.15 -22.66 -17.61
C PRO A 756 -41.00 -22.11 -16.76
N ARG A 757 -40.90 -20.78 -16.64
CA ARG A 757 -39.89 -20.09 -15.82
C ARG A 757 -40.19 -20.30 -14.33
N THR A 758 -39.29 -20.94 -13.61
CA THR A 758 -39.46 -21.36 -12.21
C THR A 758 -39.22 -20.21 -11.24
N THR A 759 -40.24 -19.80 -10.50
CA THR A 759 -40.09 -18.95 -9.32
C THR A 759 -39.35 -19.73 -8.21
N PRO A 760 -38.55 -19.06 -7.35
CA PRO A 760 -37.98 -19.72 -6.17
C PRO A 760 -39.11 -20.33 -5.34
N LYS A 761 -38.99 -21.62 -5.04
CA LYS A 761 -39.95 -22.33 -4.20
C LYS A 761 -39.69 -21.93 -2.74
N PHE A 762 -40.74 -21.78 -1.95
CA PHE A 762 -40.69 -21.42 -0.53
C PHE A 762 -41.50 -22.40 0.31
N ASN A 763 -41.51 -23.68 -0.09
CA ASN A 763 -42.37 -24.68 0.52
C ASN A 763 -41.62 -25.51 1.56
N ARG A 764 -40.32 -25.74 1.44
CA ARG A 764 -39.55 -26.54 2.40
C ARG A 764 -38.48 -25.71 3.08
N TRP A 765 -38.68 -25.43 4.37
CA TRP A 765 -37.81 -24.60 5.20
C TRP A 765 -37.03 -25.44 6.19
N LEU A 766 -35.71 -25.26 6.23
CA LEU A 766 -34.83 -25.81 7.25
C LEU A 766 -34.36 -24.67 8.15
N VAL A 767 -34.70 -24.72 9.44
CA VAL A 767 -34.27 -23.72 10.42
C VAL A 767 -33.30 -24.37 11.39
N THR A 768 -32.08 -23.87 11.40
CA THR A 768 -31.05 -24.36 12.31
C THR A 768 -31.13 -23.64 13.64
N MET A 769 -31.05 -24.41 14.72
CA MET A 769 -31.16 -23.93 16.09
C MET A 769 -29.79 -23.71 16.75
N ALA A 770 -28.69 -23.87 15.98
CA ALA A 770 -27.33 -23.58 16.43
C ALA A 770 -27.00 -22.10 16.21
N GLY A 771 -26.51 -21.38 17.23
CA GLY A 771 -26.03 -19.99 17.06
C GLY A 771 -26.47 -18.94 18.10
N GLY A 772 -26.96 -19.35 19.27
CA GLY A 772 -27.21 -18.44 20.40
C GLY A 772 -28.50 -17.62 20.28
N PRO A 773 -28.61 -16.44 20.94
CA PRO A 773 -29.88 -15.72 21.12
C PRO A 773 -30.51 -15.21 19.80
N ASN A 774 -29.73 -15.13 18.72
CA ASN A 774 -30.18 -14.62 17.41
C ASN A 774 -31.13 -15.57 16.67
N VAL A 775 -31.16 -16.86 17.04
CA VAL A 775 -32.16 -17.81 16.54
C VAL A 775 -33.58 -17.36 16.87
N ARG A 776 -33.78 -16.66 17.99
CA ARG A 776 -35.09 -16.10 18.36
C ARG A 776 -35.57 -15.03 17.36
N VAL A 777 -34.65 -14.25 16.78
CA VAL A 777 -34.97 -13.24 15.78
C VAL A 777 -35.41 -13.90 14.48
N ALA A 778 -34.70 -14.95 14.05
CA ALA A 778 -35.07 -15.76 12.89
C ALA A 778 -36.47 -16.38 13.05
N ILE A 779 -36.76 -17.00 14.20
CA ILE A 779 -38.08 -17.57 14.50
C ILE A 779 -39.19 -16.52 14.49
N LYS A 780 -38.92 -15.29 14.95
CA LYS A 780 -39.89 -14.19 14.91
C LYS A 780 -40.18 -13.67 13.49
N LEU A 781 -39.35 -13.97 12.50
CA LEU A 781 -39.55 -13.58 11.10
C LEU A 781 -40.18 -14.70 10.27
N LEU A 782 -39.95 -15.95 10.68
CA LEU A 782 -40.37 -17.15 9.95
C LEU A 782 -41.87 -17.20 9.61
N PRO A 783 -42.83 -16.84 10.50
CA PRO A 783 -44.25 -16.87 10.16
C PRO A 783 -44.63 -15.97 8.98
N ALA A 784 -43.98 -14.81 8.86
CA ALA A 784 -44.21 -13.90 7.75
C ALA A 784 -43.64 -14.49 6.45
N LEU A 785 -42.41 -15.00 6.51
CA LEU A 785 -41.71 -15.57 5.36
C LEU A 785 -42.36 -16.85 4.84
N ALA A 786 -42.91 -17.70 5.72
CA ALA A 786 -43.62 -18.91 5.34
C ALA A 786 -44.87 -18.65 4.48
N THR A 787 -45.44 -17.44 4.51
CA THR A 787 -46.58 -17.07 3.64
C THR A 787 -46.22 -16.94 2.16
N LEU A 788 -44.92 -17.00 1.82
CA LEU A 788 -44.45 -17.01 0.44
C LEU A 788 -44.65 -18.36 -0.25
N GLY A 789 -44.87 -19.43 0.52
CA GLY A 789 -45.21 -20.77 0.01
C GLY A 789 -46.68 -21.10 0.17
N ASP A 790 -47.19 -21.99 -0.68
CA ASP A 790 -48.60 -22.42 -0.66
C ASP A 790 -48.91 -23.35 0.52
N ASN A 791 -47.98 -24.28 0.81
CA ASN A 791 -48.07 -25.21 1.94
C ASN A 791 -46.68 -25.41 2.57
N PRO A 792 -46.24 -24.49 3.45
CA PRO A 792 -44.88 -24.49 3.95
C PRO A 792 -44.67 -25.62 4.97
N TYR A 793 -43.76 -26.56 4.67
CA TYR A 793 -43.16 -27.52 5.60
C TYR A 793 -41.94 -26.90 6.27
N ILE A 794 -41.91 -26.88 7.60
CA ILE A 794 -40.85 -26.26 8.39
C ILE A 794 -40.19 -27.32 9.27
N ARG A 795 -38.91 -27.61 9.01
CA ARG A 795 -38.09 -28.45 9.87
C ARG A 795 -37.18 -27.59 10.74
N LEU A 796 -37.35 -27.71 12.05
CA LEU A 796 -36.41 -27.20 13.04
C LEU A 796 -35.37 -28.30 13.32
N THR A 797 -34.08 -27.95 13.27
CA THR A 797 -33.02 -28.91 13.57
C THR A 797 -31.94 -28.33 14.48
N GLN A 798 -31.40 -29.19 15.34
CA GLN A 798 -30.23 -28.91 16.16
C GLN A 798 -29.20 -29.98 15.89
N VAL A 799 -28.01 -29.57 15.45
CA VAL A 799 -26.90 -30.50 15.19
C VAL A 799 -26.18 -30.78 16.50
N PHE A 800 -25.99 -32.06 16.82
CA PHE A 800 -25.28 -32.51 18.01
C PHE A 800 -24.15 -33.48 17.62
N LYS A 801 -23.08 -33.50 18.41
CA LYS A 801 -21.88 -34.31 18.10
C LYS A 801 -22.11 -35.79 18.40
N PRO A 802 -21.43 -36.73 17.72
CA PRO A 802 -21.54 -38.16 18.02
C PRO A 802 -21.20 -38.55 19.46
N SER A 803 -20.36 -37.75 20.13
CA SER A 803 -19.99 -37.95 21.53
C SER A 803 -21.10 -37.64 22.55
N GLN A 804 -22.21 -37.03 22.13
CA GLN A 804 -23.35 -36.73 22.99
C GLN A 804 -24.40 -37.84 22.91
N LEU A 805 -24.63 -38.55 24.03
CA LEU A 805 -25.56 -39.69 24.13
C LEU A 805 -27.04 -39.33 23.95
N LYS A 806 -27.45 -38.08 24.27
CA LYS A 806 -28.81 -37.57 24.06
C LYS A 806 -28.77 -36.10 23.60
N PRO A 807 -29.57 -35.71 22.59
CA PRO A 807 -29.67 -34.30 22.17
C PRO A 807 -30.45 -33.48 23.21
N ASP A 808 -29.95 -32.28 23.50
CA ASP A 808 -30.71 -31.29 24.28
C ASP A 808 -31.87 -30.74 23.43
N MET A 809 -33.09 -31.10 23.80
CA MET A 809 -34.31 -30.70 23.07
C MET A 809 -34.92 -29.38 23.56
N THR A 810 -34.37 -28.76 24.62
CA THR A 810 -34.98 -27.58 25.25
C THR A 810 -35.12 -26.41 24.29
N VAL A 811 -34.11 -26.17 23.45
CA VAL A 811 -34.09 -25.07 22.47
C VAL A 811 -35.10 -25.32 21.34
N LEU A 812 -35.20 -26.56 20.86
CA LEU A 812 -36.17 -26.98 19.85
C LEU A 812 -37.60 -26.85 20.36
N GLU A 813 -37.88 -27.31 21.59
CA GLU A 813 -39.20 -27.17 22.20
C GLU A 813 -39.61 -25.71 22.41
N GLN A 814 -38.70 -24.84 22.85
CA GLN A 814 -38.97 -23.41 22.98
C GLN A 814 -39.34 -22.79 21.64
N ALA A 815 -38.63 -23.15 20.57
CA ALA A 815 -38.92 -22.67 19.22
C ALA A 815 -40.30 -23.14 18.72
N ILE A 816 -40.64 -24.41 18.94
CA ILE A 816 -41.96 -24.95 18.65
C ILE A 816 -43.03 -24.15 19.40
N ARG A 817 -42.86 -23.92 20.71
CA ARG A 817 -43.84 -23.14 21.51
C ARG A 817 -44.04 -21.72 20.95
N ILE A 818 -42.98 -21.07 20.46
CA ILE A 818 -43.07 -19.73 19.85
C ILE A 818 -43.84 -19.79 18.52
N LEU A 819 -43.57 -20.77 17.66
CA LEU A 819 -44.24 -20.91 16.36
C LEU A 819 -45.70 -21.38 16.50
N MET A 820 -45.98 -22.28 17.43
CA MET A 820 -47.32 -22.83 17.72
C MET A 820 -48.30 -21.78 18.27
N ARG A 821 -47.81 -20.70 18.89
CA ARG A 821 -48.66 -19.57 19.32
C ARG A 821 -49.37 -18.87 18.16
N ARG A 822 -48.94 -19.07 16.90
CA ARG A 822 -49.62 -18.55 15.71
C ARG A 822 -50.38 -19.68 15.00
N ARG A 823 -51.72 -19.69 15.15
CA ARG A 823 -52.67 -20.72 14.65
C ARG A 823 -52.52 -21.14 13.18
N LYS A 824 -51.85 -20.38 12.31
CA LYS A 824 -51.70 -20.67 10.87
C LYS A 824 -50.58 -21.67 10.53
N LEU A 825 -49.69 -22.01 11.47
CA LEU A 825 -48.49 -22.83 11.20
C LEU A 825 -48.45 -24.16 11.96
N SER A 826 -49.47 -24.46 12.77
CA SER A 826 -49.43 -25.52 13.77
C SER A 826 -49.40 -26.95 13.22
N SER A 827 -49.75 -27.18 11.94
CA SER A 827 -49.78 -28.51 11.32
C SER A 827 -48.51 -28.87 10.54
N ASN A 828 -47.56 -27.93 10.35
CA ASN A 828 -46.47 -28.10 9.37
C ASN A 828 -45.06 -27.92 9.96
N VAL A 829 -44.92 -27.86 11.29
CA VAL A 829 -43.62 -27.70 11.97
C VAL A 829 -43.19 -29.03 12.57
N VAL A 830 -41.99 -29.50 12.21
CA VAL A 830 -41.38 -30.71 12.77
C VAL A 830 -40.03 -30.36 13.38
N ALA A 831 -39.71 -30.90 14.55
CA ALA A 831 -38.41 -30.74 15.19
C ALA A 831 -37.67 -32.08 15.21
N ILE A 832 -36.55 -32.16 14.48
CA ILE A 832 -35.74 -33.39 14.40
C ILE A 832 -34.27 -33.03 14.63
N PRO A 833 -33.64 -33.50 15.71
CA PRO A 833 -32.21 -33.33 15.93
C PRO A 833 -31.39 -34.16 14.93
N VAL A 834 -30.21 -33.68 14.55
CA VAL A 834 -29.34 -34.36 13.58
C VAL A 834 -27.96 -34.58 14.20
N GLN A 835 -27.44 -35.81 14.07
CA GLN A 835 -26.11 -36.15 14.55
C GLN A 835 -25.08 -35.91 13.43
N ALA A 836 -24.06 -35.09 13.68
CA ALA A 836 -22.96 -34.85 12.74
C ALA A 836 -21.70 -34.32 13.46
N ASP A 837 -20.52 -34.50 12.86
CA ASP A 837 -19.25 -34.03 13.42
C ASP A 837 -19.12 -32.49 13.40
N SER A 838 -19.76 -31.83 12.44
CA SER A 838 -19.86 -30.37 12.37
C SER A 838 -21.27 -29.89 11.99
N VAL A 839 -21.63 -28.68 12.46
CA VAL A 839 -22.92 -28.06 12.15
C VAL A 839 -23.05 -27.80 10.65
N ALA A 840 -21.99 -27.30 10.01
CA ALA A 840 -22.00 -27.00 8.58
C ALA A 840 -22.23 -28.27 7.74
N GLU A 841 -21.46 -29.32 8.00
CA GLU A 841 -21.57 -30.60 7.27
C GLU A 841 -22.94 -31.25 7.49
N GLY A 842 -23.45 -31.28 8.73
CA GLY A 842 -24.76 -31.83 9.03
C GLY A 842 -25.89 -31.11 8.27
N VAL A 843 -25.83 -29.77 8.20
CA VAL A 843 -26.83 -28.97 7.47
C VAL A 843 -26.68 -29.16 5.96
N ILE A 844 -25.46 -29.12 5.42
CA ILE A 844 -25.21 -29.32 3.98
C ILE A 844 -25.70 -30.71 3.53
N ASN A 845 -25.38 -31.75 4.30
CA ASN A 845 -25.82 -33.11 4.00
C ASN A 845 -27.35 -33.21 4.03
N LEU A 846 -28.00 -32.64 5.04
CA LEU A 846 -29.46 -32.66 5.14
C LEU A 846 -30.14 -31.94 3.97
N VAL A 847 -29.58 -30.83 3.50
CA VAL A 847 -30.08 -30.10 2.33
C VAL A 847 -29.92 -30.93 1.06
N LYS A 848 -28.76 -31.58 0.88
CA LYS A 848 -28.47 -32.42 -0.30
C LYS A 848 -29.27 -33.71 -0.36
N THR A 849 -29.56 -34.34 0.79
CA THR A 849 -30.26 -35.63 0.84
C THR A 849 -31.78 -35.50 0.81
N GLU A 850 -32.34 -34.54 1.54
CA GLU A 850 -33.79 -34.45 1.70
C GLU A 850 -34.44 -33.34 0.85
N GLY A 851 -33.65 -32.42 0.30
CA GLY A 851 -34.11 -31.31 -0.56
C GLY A 851 -34.90 -30.24 0.19
N TYR A 852 -34.24 -29.12 0.50
CA TYR A 852 -34.89 -27.93 1.10
C TYR A 852 -34.77 -26.72 0.17
N ASP A 853 -35.80 -25.89 0.18
CA ASP A 853 -35.84 -24.68 -0.66
C ASP A 853 -35.15 -23.50 0.03
N VAL A 854 -35.27 -23.43 1.36
CA VAL A 854 -34.71 -22.35 2.18
C VAL A 854 -34.05 -22.89 3.43
N VAL A 855 -32.84 -22.39 3.72
CA VAL A 855 -32.12 -22.62 4.98
C VAL A 855 -32.05 -21.32 5.76
N VAL A 856 -32.47 -21.34 7.02
CA VAL A 856 -32.43 -20.19 7.94
C VAL A 856 -31.45 -20.45 9.07
N LEU A 857 -30.49 -19.54 9.23
CA LEU A 857 -29.45 -19.60 10.24
C LEU A 857 -29.54 -18.36 11.14
N GLY A 858 -29.63 -18.56 12.45
CA GLY A 858 -29.41 -17.50 13.43
C GLY A 858 -27.93 -17.47 13.79
N ALA A 859 -27.22 -16.36 13.53
CA ALA A 859 -25.78 -16.29 13.74
C ALA A 859 -25.38 -15.11 14.64
N SER A 860 -24.42 -15.32 15.53
CA SER A 860 -23.82 -14.23 16.31
C SER A 860 -22.92 -13.36 15.43
N ARG A 861 -22.63 -12.12 15.87
CA ARG A 861 -21.70 -11.23 15.17
C ARG A 861 -20.32 -11.88 15.00
N GLU A 862 -19.84 -12.55 16.05
CA GLU A 862 -18.58 -13.30 16.02
C GLU A 862 -18.67 -14.47 15.04
N GLY A 863 -19.74 -15.27 15.08
CA GLY A 863 -19.92 -16.40 14.17
C GLY A 863 -20.03 -16.02 12.69
N LEU A 864 -20.48 -14.79 12.39
CA LEU A 864 -20.48 -14.23 11.04
C LEU A 864 -19.13 -13.64 10.60
N LEU A 865 -18.20 -13.38 11.53
CA LEU A 865 -16.92 -12.68 11.30
C LEU A 865 -15.67 -13.51 11.66
N GLN A 866 -15.80 -14.73 12.17
CA GLN A 866 -14.70 -15.53 12.72
C GLN A 866 -13.91 -16.28 11.65
N GLN A 867 -12.57 -16.24 11.76
CA GLN A 867 -11.66 -17.24 11.19
C GLN A 867 -10.83 -17.84 12.31
N ALA A 868 -11.04 -19.12 12.60
CA ALA A 868 -10.06 -19.95 13.30
C ALA A 868 -10.37 -21.44 13.09
N VAL A 869 -9.51 -22.11 12.33
CA VAL A 869 -9.31 -23.57 12.20
C VAL A 869 -10.49 -24.43 11.68
N GLN A 870 -11.76 -24.06 11.87
CA GLN A 870 -12.93 -24.84 11.39
C GLN A 870 -13.85 -24.12 10.38
N GLY A 871 -13.54 -22.87 9.99
CA GLY A 871 -14.30 -22.08 9.01
C GLY A 871 -15.54 -21.36 9.58
N ASN A 872 -16.12 -20.43 8.82
CA ASN A 872 -17.36 -19.74 9.17
C ASN A 872 -18.56 -20.64 8.79
N ILE A 873 -19.36 -21.07 9.77
CA ILE A 873 -20.49 -22.00 9.57
C ILE A 873 -21.53 -21.43 8.58
N PRO A 874 -22.07 -20.20 8.78
CA PRO A 874 -22.91 -19.53 7.79
C PRO A 874 -22.34 -19.48 6.37
N GLU A 875 -21.07 -19.14 6.22
CA GLU A 875 -20.38 -19.09 4.92
C GLU A 875 -20.22 -20.47 4.30
N ALA A 876 -19.83 -21.47 5.08
CA ALA A 876 -19.66 -22.85 4.65
C ALA A 876 -20.99 -23.46 4.20
N ILE A 877 -22.07 -23.23 4.94
CA ILE A 877 -23.41 -23.65 4.54
C ILE A 877 -23.83 -22.90 3.26
N ALA A 878 -23.66 -21.58 3.23
CA ALA A 878 -24.04 -20.79 2.08
C ALA A 878 -23.29 -21.17 0.80
N SER A 879 -21.99 -21.48 0.89
CA SER A 879 -21.19 -21.93 -0.26
C SER A 879 -21.44 -23.41 -0.61
N GLY A 880 -21.83 -24.23 0.35
CA GLY A 880 -22.06 -25.67 0.18
C GLY A 880 -23.45 -26.09 -0.32
N VAL A 881 -24.41 -25.15 -0.44
CA VAL A 881 -25.78 -25.42 -0.89
C VAL A 881 -26.24 -24.48 -1.99
N ASP A 882 -27.08 -25.00 -2.91
CA ASP A 882 -27.63 -24.24 -4.04
C ASP A 882 -29.00 -23.60 -3.75
N CYS A 883 -29.59 -23.87 -2.58
CA CYS A 883 -30.88 -23.33 -2.14
C CYS A 883 -30.77 -21.91 -1.56
N THR A 884 -31.90 -21.27 -1.23
CA THR A 884 -31.89 -19.93 -0.64
C THR A 884 -31.40 -20.01 0.81
N VAL A 885 -30.42 -19.17 1.19
CA VAL A 885 -29.88 -19.13 2.56
C VAL A 885 -30.17 -17.77 3.19
N ILE A 886 -30.78 -17.79 4.37
CA ILE A 886 -31.15 -16.61 5.14
C ILE A 886 -30.33 -16.58 6.44
N LEU A 887 -29.58 -15.50 6.64
CA LEU A 887 -28.83 -15.25 7.87
C LEU A 887 -29.51 -14.14 8.65
N VAL A 888 -29.72 -14.37 9.95
CA VAL A 888 -30.34 -13.37 10.83
C VAL A 888 -29.43 -13.05 12.01
N ARG A 889 -29.23 -11.76 12.24
CA ARG A 889 -28.46 -11.22 13.36
C ARG A 889 -29.28 -10.13 14.04
N GLY A 890 -29.55 -10.28 15.34
CA GLY A 890 -30.32 -9.33 16.14
C GLY A 890 -29.58 -8.00 16.37
N ALA A 891 -30.34 -6.94 16.62
CA ALA A 891 -29.83 -5.59 16.91
C ALA A 891 -28.71 -5.58 17.96
N ILE A 892 -27.75 -4.66 17.79
CA ILE A 892 -26.66 -4.47 18.75
C ILE A 892 -27.25 -3.72 19.96
N SER A 893 -27.14 -4.30 21.16
CA SER A 893 -27.42 -3.58 22.39
C SER A 893 -26.43 -2.43 22.54
N SER A 894 -26.92 -1.20 22.48
CA SER A 894 -26.16 0.03 22.77
C SER A 894 -25.52 -0.01 24.15
#